data_AF-A0A959VZZ7-F1
#
_entry.id   AF-A0A959VZZ7-F1
#
_cell.length_a   1.000
_cell.length_b   1.000
_cell.length_c   1.000
_cell.angle_alpha   90.00
_cell.angle_beta   90.00
_cell.angle_gamma   90.00
#
_symmetry.space_group_name_H-M   'P 1'
#
loop_
_entity.id
_entity.type
_entity.pdbx_description
1 polymer ?
#
loop_
_entity_poly.entity_id
_entity_poly.type
_entity_poly.pdbx_seq_one_letter_code
_entity_poly.pdbx_strand_id
1 'polypeptide(L)'
;MSDPESRPGADGDPGPGRDLVRGHGSGALLIRGGAGTGKSTAVRERVIHLSRPDTSEDDPARSALDPSRVAVIASTDRAATAHRRSLEESLPGPYEALSVFTWEGLAEEILRHRPIEAGLGPSFEVIGAAERLAMLLSRVDELPLRHHEIRGNPAGLLRELLIGIDRAKREGTDGGELAELIQIHNRILAAADLLDRNDLPRIATELLADPAIAGEAIGRFPHLVIDELEDLHPARAGLLERLAAAGPESVVAAIDPSRAIYGPGAEQRFLSAFPDPAQFTLDEAWRMSEVRIKAARAALGSGPLPEGAWDARGDEGSVRYWRPASARAEAQAAAREVEHQIASGTPAEELAIAVPDVNSQGVAIVGALAERGIPARPGGGAALFRQPEVRDTIAWLRALTDPTDARAVTRALMRPPTELRSLDLARLTQISKRRKLDMVSACEASLESPQMAPEARQRIEGFLNLYRAASGALNTRRPDAYVRRLIERIGFRRQRLFAARPETAERLLGLSRLAEIATDFSRRDPDASVREFTVFLEALADGGLEPVGGPDLPGVGAVPVVGLDMLKGGEWTRIWVLGLERPFGITRTPGPGIGEDPTHPGGPETARVAIATALTSARDEVVLSRSGDVEPDPVAAILEATGGLEEIHEEELFGPAEDVAATYRAMLGEVMEASWKAGSELNEPRLDTAIDVNRAVARYLELLKLAALAQRDDGSSDEEAIEAVNGLLAQIATPEQLAELDASTLDPYLLAQERERGMRQGLADSRSEPSLDAFLPRRGDDLRLSATDLDMYLTCPLKYKFARVFGIPTPPTVNMRFGIVIHNVLQRFHELELDVGRPVPDGEARLMSLLEEGWRRGGFGDSHDELQFLDRARDAMRAYWRSEEASESEPAFLERQFEFKVGPHFLRGRVDRVDRKPDGEFEVIDYKTGQRIDSSRHGGDIQLALYRLGAREAWGIEPEAGSYYYVLEGEKVEVQSSPDDRERVERTVLEVGEGVLGQDFEPRPSPAVCGWCDFRLVCPAAEA
;
A
#
# COMPACT_ATOMS: atom_id res chain seq x y z
N MET A 1 2.01 10.77 42.50
CA MET A 1 2.56 12.11 42.22
C MET A 1 3.98 12.11 42.72
N SER A 2 4.89 11.64 41.86
CA SER A 2 6.34 11.60 42.10
C SER A 2 6.92 12.85 41.43
N ASP A 3 7.84 13.52 42.10
CA ASP A 3 8.43 14.79 41.69
C ASP A 3 9.09 14.69 40.29
N PRO A 4 8.69 15.51 39.30
CA PRO A 4 9.27 15.45 37.95
C PRO A 4 10.72 15.98 37.87
N GLU A 5 11.25 16.57 38.96
CA GLU A 5 12.62 17.07 39.04
C GLU A 5 13.66 16.03 39.47
N SER A 6 13.26 14.79 39.83
CA SER A 6 14.21 13.75 40.26
C SER A 6 14.60 12.73 39.17
N ARG A 7 14.43 13.06 37.88
CA ARG A 7 14.89 12.22 36.77
C ARG A 7 16.42 12.34 36.62
N PRO A 8 17.21 11.24 36.72
CA PRO A 8 18.62 11.29 36.38
C PRO A 8 18.75 11.61 34.89
N GLY A 9 19.22 12.81 34.56
CA GLY A 9 19.40 13.29 33.18
C GLY A 9 18.83 14.67 32.87
N ALA A 10 18.04 15.27 33.78
CA ALA A 10 17.57 16.65 33.63
C ALA A 10 18.64 17.70 34.00
N ASP A 11 19.57 17.34 34.90
CA ASP A 11 20.71 18.18 35.28
C ASP A 11 22.00 17.72 34.58
N GLY A 12 22.32 18.38 33.47
CA GLY A 12 23.61 19.06 33.24
C GLY A 12 24.98 18.40 33.50
N ASP A 13 25.10 17.13 33.91
CA ASP A 13 26.40 16.47 34.03
C ASP A 13 26.72 15.73 32.70
N PRO A 14 27.64 16.25 31.87
CA PRO A 14 27.96 15.68 30.56
C PRO A 14 28.61 14.29 30.67
N GLY A 15 29.01 13.85 31.86
CA GLY A 15 29.83 12.66 32.01
C GLY A 15 31.24 12.89 31.43
N PRO A 16 32.25 12.17 31.94
CA PRO A 16 33.66 12.45 31.67
C PRO A 16 34.04 12.41 30.18
N GLY A 17 33.30 11.67 29.35
CA GLY A 17 33.58 11.55 27.92
C GLY A 17 33.16 12.73 27.06
N ARG A 18 32.08 13.44 27.41
CA ARG A 18 31.60 14.58 26.60
C ARG A 18 32.43 15.84 26.84
N ASP A 19 32.99 16.01 28.04
CA ASP A 19 33.94 17.09 28.33
C ASP A 19 35.25 16.95 27.56
N LEU A 20 35.72 15.72 27.35
CA LEU A 20 36.89 15.45 26.50
C LEU A 20 36.63 15.81 25.04
N VAL A 21 35.43 15.50 24.51
CA VAL A 21 35.04 15.88 23.14
C VAL A 21 34.93 17.40 23.00
N ARG A 22 34.31 18.07 23.98
CA ARG A 22 34.17 19.54 24.01
C ARG A 22 35.54 20.22 24.05
N GLY A 23 36.42 19.77 24.93
CA GLY A 23 37.75 20.33 25.18
C GLY A 23 38.84 19.91 24.19
N HIS A 24 38.53 19.08 23.19
CA HIS A 24 39.52 18.66 22.18
C HIS A 24 40.15 19.88 21.49
N GLY A 25 41.46 19.90 21.35
CA GLY A 25 42.18 21.03 20.74
C GLY A 25 42.24 20.90 19.21
N SER A 26 43.46 20.90 18.70
CA SER A 26 43.79 20.66 17.29
C SER A 26 43.98 19.18 16.98
N GLY A 27 43.91 18.82 15.69
CA GLY A 27 44.12 17.46 15.20
C GLY A 27 42.84 16.60 15.18
N ALA A 28 43.00 15.32 14.85
CA ALA A 28 41.88 14.39 14.66
C ALA A 28 41.50 13.66 15.95
N LEU A 29 40.19 13.54 16.19
CA LEU A 29 39.57 12.78 17.27
C LEU A 29 38.55 11.82 16.68
N LEU A 30 38.67 10.53 17.00
CA LEU A 30 37.71 9.49 16.68
C LEU A 30 36.97 9.04 17.95
N ILE A 31 35.67 9.27 17.96
CA ILE A 31 34.74 8.88 19.03
C ILE A 31 34.06 7.58 18.62
N ARG A 32 34.30 6.51 19.36
CA ARG A 32 33.55 5.26 19.22
C ARG A 32 32.45 5.23 20.25
N GLY A 33 31.29 4.71 19.88
CA GLY A 33 30.24 4.42 20.84
C GLY A 33 29.10 3.76 20.12
N GLY A 34 28.38 2.86 20.77
CA GLY A 34 27.19 2.33 20.15
C GLY A 34 26.01 3.32 20.24
N ALA A 35 24.83 2.90 19.83
CA ALA A 35 23.67 3.78 19.85
C ALA A 35 23.28 4.21 21.28
N GLY A 36 22.66 5.39 21.41
CA GLY A 36 22.21 5.92 22.70
C GLY A 36 23.31 6.46 23.63
N THR A 37 24.60 6.39 23.25
CA THR A 37 25.73 6.85 24.08
C THR A 37 25.98 8.37 24.01
N GLY A 38 25.17 9.10 23.23
CA GLY A 38 25.25 10.55 23.12
C GLY A 38 26.24 11.09 22.09
N LYS A 39 26.76 10.26 21.17
CA LYS A 39 27.66 10.64 20.07
C LYS A 39 27.23 11.91 19.33
N SER A 40 26.02 11.88 18.75
CA SER A 40 25.44 13.01 18.00
C SER A 40 25.25 14.26 18.87
N THR A 41 25.11 14.11 20.18
CA THR A 41 25.06 15.26 21.10
C THR A 41 26.47 15.78 21.42
N ALA A 42 27.45 14.90 21.60
CA ALA A 42 28.84 15.29 21.81
C ALA A 42 29.41 16.10 20.62
N VAL A 43 29.11 15.68 19.39
CA VAL A 43 29.52 16.42 18.18
C VAL A 43 28.81 17.78 18.07
N ARG A 44 27.51 17.88 18.42
CA ARG A 44 26.80 19.17 18.47
C ARG A 44 27.36 20.10 19.54
N GLU A 45 27.62 19.59 20.74
CA GLU A 45 28.22 20.35 21.83
C GLU A 45 29.61 20.86 21.48
N ARG A 46 30.37 20.10 20.69
CA ARG A 46 31.64 20.56 20.13
C ARG A 46 31.45 21.80 19.26
N VAL A 47 30.49 21.80 18.34
CA VAL A 47 30.17 22.98 17.50
C VAL A 47 29.80 24.17 18.36
N ILE A 48 28.93 23.97 19.36
CA ILE A 48 28.49 25.02 20.30
C ILE A 48 29.69 25.56 21.09
N HIS A 49 30.58 24.69 21.57
CA HIS A 49 31.76 25.09 22.34
C HIS A 49 32.74 25.90 21.48
N LEU A 50 33.03 25.47 20.25
CA LEU A 50 33.86 26.22 19.30
C LEU A 50 33.29 27.63 19.02
N SER A 51 31.96 27.74 19.00
CA SER A 51 31.24 28.97 18.68
C SER A 51 30.99 29.87 19.89
N ARG A 52 31.38 29.46 21.10
CA ARG A 52 31.22 30.26 22.32
C ARG A 52 32.48 31.11 22.55
N PRO A 53 32.33 32.39 22.96
CA PRO A 53 33.46 33.17 23.44
C PRO A 53 33.98 32.53 24.73
N ASP A 54 35.30 32.36 24.83
CA ASP A 54 35.92 31.76 26.01
C ASP A 54 35.74 32.71 27.21
N THR A 55 35.12 32.21 28.29
CA THR A 55 34.97 32.95 29.56
C THR A 55 35.99 32.51 30.60
N SER A 56 36.90 31.58 30.27
CA SER A 56 37.95 31.14 31.17
C SER A 56 39.11 32.15 31.23
N GLU A 57 39.75 32.28 32.39
CA GLU A 57 40.90 33.20 32.61
C GLU A 57 42.18 32.76 31.85
N ASP A 58 42.17 31.57 31.22
CA ASP A 58 43.36 30.90 30.71
C ASP A 58 43.72 31.22 29.23
N ASP A 59 42.78 31.71 28.40
CA ASP A 59 43.08 32.18 27.04
C ASP A 59 42.20 33.37 26.59
N PRO A 60 42.53 34.61 26.98
CA PRO A 60 41.76 35.81 26.63
C PRO A 60 41.80 36.19 25.15
N ALA A 61 42.50 35.44 24.29
CA ALA A 61 42.65 35.72 22.87
C ALA A 61 41.70 34.90 21.97
N ARG A 62 41.00 33.90 22.51
CA ARG A 62 40.12 33.03 21.71
C ARG A 62 38.77 33.70 21.43
N SER A 63 38.70 34.45 20.33
CA SER A 63 37.42 34.95 19.81
C SER A 63 36.50 33.78 19.44
N ALA A 64 35.20 33.92 19.73
CA ALA A 64 34.18 32.97 19.28
C ALA A 64 34.35 32.68 17.77
N LEU A 65 34.43 31.40 17.41
CA LEU A 65 34.50 31.01 16.01
C LEU A 65 33.14 31.28 15.36
N ASP A 66 33.14 31.82 14.14
CA ASP A 66 31.92 31.87 13.33
C ASP A 66 31.45 30.43 13.02
N PRO A 67 30.22 30.03 13.41
CA PRO A 67 29.66 28.71 13.12
C PRO A 67 29.73 28.32 11.64
N SER A 68 29.75 29.29 10.71
CA SER A 68 29.90 29.03 9.27
C SER A 68 31.22 28.35 8.89
N ARG A 69 32.24 28.43 9.76
CA ARG A 69 33.57 27.84 9.59
C ARG A 69 33.68 26.39 10.09
N VAL A 70 32.61 25.85 10.65
CA VAL A 70 32.54 24.46 11.10
C VAL A 70 31.68 23.66 10.13
N ALA A 71 32.28 22.75 9.37
CA ALA A 71 31.52 21.84 8.51
C ALA A 71 31.04 20.64 9.34
N VAL A 72 29.73 20.60 9.61
CA VAL A 72 29.06 19.44 10.21
C VAL A 72 28.61 18.51 9.09
N ILE A 73 29.11 17.28 9.06
CA ILE A 73 28.83 16.28 8.03
C ILE A 73 27.97 15.19 8.67
N ALA A 74 26.77 14.99 8.12
CA ALA A 74 25.84 13.93 8.53
C ALA A 74 25.65 12.90 7.40
N SER A 75 25.09 11.75 7.71
CA SER A 75 24.89 10.70 6.70
C SER A 75 23.70 10.93 5.77
N THR A 76 22.64 11.58 6.26
CA THR A 76 21.37 11.78 5.55
C THR A 76 20.92 13.24 5.60
N ASP A 77 20.07 13.66 4.66
CA ASP A 77 19.49 15.01 4.64
C ASP A 77 18.62 15.27 5.87
N ARG A 78 17.92 14.24 6.37
CA ARG A 78 17.21 14.27 7.64
C ARG A 78 18.13 14.55 8.82
N ALA A 79 19.24 13.80 8.95
CA ALA A 79 20.20 14.01 10.03
C ALA A 79 20.84 15.40 9.95
N ALA A 80 21.20 15.87 8.74
CA ALA A 80 21.70 17.22 8.53
C ALA A 80 20.67 18.29 8.94
N THR A 81 19.40 18.09 8.61
CA THR A 81 18.31 19.01 8.98
C THR A 81 18.07 19.02 10.49
N ALA A 82 18.11 17.86 11.14
CA ALA A 82 17.98 17.73 12.60
C ALA A 82 19.14 18.41 13.34
N HIS A 83 20.39 18.19 12.87
CA HIS A 83 21.57 18.90 13.38
C HIS A 83 21.45 20.41 13.21
N ARG A 84 21.06 20.86 12.02
CA ARG A 84 20.86 22.29 11.74
C ARG A 84 19.85 22.89 12.71
N ARG A 85 18.63 22.36 12.80
CA ARG A 85 17.60 22.85 13.72
C ARG A 85 18.07 22.89 15.17
N SER A 86 18.71 21.81 15.63
CA SER A 86 19.20 21.72 17.01
C SER A 86 20.31 22.75 17.30
N LEU A 87 21.19 23.00 16.34
CA LEU A 87 22.21 24.05 16.44
C LEU A 87 21.59 25.45 16.40
N GLU A 88 20.58 25.67 15.54
CA GLU A 88 19.87 26.95 15.46
C GLU A 88 19.20 27.32 16.79
N GLU A 89 18.65 26.33 17.50
CA GLU A 89 18.02 26.49 18.82
C GLU A 89 19.05 26.70 19.95
N SER A 90 20.27 26.16 19.82
CA SER A 90 21.25 26.07 20.92
C SER A 90 22.42 27.05 20.82
N LEU A 91 22.72 27.56 19.63
CA LEU A 91 23.85 28.47 19.40
C LEU A 91 23.56 29.85 19.98
N PRO A 92 24.50 30.44 20.74
CA PRO A 92 24.32 31.77 21.29
C PRO A 92 24.64 32.86 20.25
N GLY A 93 23.68 33.73 19.95
CA GLY A 93 23.88 34.91 19.12
C GLY A 93 23.56 34.73 17.62
N PRO A 94 23.64 35.81 16.83
CA PRO A 94 23.31 35.78 15.40
C PRO A 94 24.44 35.15 14.57
N TYR A 95 24.08 34.34 13.58
CA TYR A 95 24.95 33.77 12.55
C TYR A 95 24.29 34.00 11.18
N GLU A 96 25.09 34.08 10.11
CA GLU A 96 24.55 34.24 8.74
C GLU A 96 24.02 32.91 8.18
N ALA A 97 24.76 31.83 8.37
CA ALA A 97 24.40 30.49 7.92
C ALA A 97 25.12 29.42 8.74
N LEU A 98 24.55 28.22 8.80
CA LEU A 98 25.18 27.04 9.40
C LEU A 98 25.64 26.08 8.31
N SER A 99 26.91 25.70 8.39
CA SER A 99 27.59 24.79 7.46
C SER A 99 27.32 23.32 7.82
N VAL A 100 26.06 22.89 7.69
CA VAL A 100 25.62 21.52 7.96
C VAL A 100 25.24 20.83 6.65
N PHE A 101 25.95 19.75 6.32
CA PHE A 101 25.91 19.08 5.03
C PHE A 101 25.77 17.56 5.15
N THR A 102 25.34 16.93 4.07
CA THR A 102 25.67 15.53 3.78
C THR A 102 27.04 15.45 3.09
N TRP A 103 27.61 14.25 2.90
CA TRP A 103 28.84 14.09 2.12
C TRP A 103 28.70 14.65 0.70
N GLU A 104 27.58 14.35 0.05
CA GLU A 104 27.24 14.85 -1.28
C GLU A 104 27.00 16.36 -1.25
N GLY A 105 26.37 16.89 -0.20
CA GLY A 105 26.17 18.33 -0.02
C GLY A 105 27.47 19.11 0.17
N LEU A 106 28.43 18.57 0.93
CA LEU A 106 29.76 19.18 1.08
C LEU A 106 30.52 19.15 -0.25
N ALA A 107 30.46 18.02 -0.98
CA ALA A 107 31.05 17.91 -2.30
C ALA A 107 30.44 18.94 -3.27
N GLU A 108 29.11 19.09 -3.28
CA GLU A 108 28.41 20.09 -4.06
C GLU A 108 28.88 21.51 -3.73
N GLU A 109 28.96 21.86 -2.44
CA GLU A 109 29.39 23.17 -1.98
C GLU A 109 30.81 23.52 -2.47
N ILE A 110 31.73 22.55 -2.42
CA ILE A 110 33.10 22.69 -2.94
C ILE A 110 33.10 22.87 -4.46
N LEU A 111 32.35 22.05 -5.19
CA LEU A 111 32.25 22.11 -6.65
C LEU A 111 31.63 23.43 -7.13
N ARG A 112 30.63 23.96 -6.42
CA ARG A 112 30.01 25.25 -6.76
C ARG A 112 30.96 26.44 -6.60
N HIS A 113 32.01 26.32 -5.79
CA HIS A 113 33.05 27.36 -5.67
C HIS A 113 34.02 27.37 -6.85
N ARG A 114 34.26 26.20 -7.46
CA ARG A 114 35.24 25.99 -8.54
C ARG A 114 34.67 25.12 -9.67
N PRO A 115 33.55 25.51 -10.29
CA PRO A 115 32.89 24.66 -11.28
C PRO A 115 33.74 24.47 -12.54
N ILE A 116 34.41 25.53 -13.01
CA ILE A 116 35.22 25.50 -14.23
C ILE A 116 36.43 24.58 -14.06
N GLU A 117 37.12 24.68 -12.93
CA GLU A 117 38.28 23.85 -12.60
C GLU A 117 37.88 22.37 -12.41
N ALA A 118 36.65 22.11 -11.96
CA ALA A 118 36.07 20.77 -11.89
C ALA A 118 35.62 20.22 -13.26
N GLY A 119 35.73 21.00 -14.34
CA GLY A 119 35.24 20.64 -15.67
C GLY A 119 33.71 20.69 -15.80
N LEU A 120 33.04 21.45 -14.93
CA LEU A 120 31.59 21.58 -14.85
C LEU A 120 31.12 22.93 -15.38
N GLY A 121 29.89 22.99 -15.87
CA GLY A 121 29.21 24.24 -16.16
C GLY A 121 29.05 25.10 -14.90
N PRO A 122 29.12 26.44 -14.99
CA PRO A 122 28.96 27.33 -13.82
C PRO A 122 27.55 27.24 -13.18
N SER A 123 26.59 26.69 -13.91
CA SER A 123 25.21 26.47 -13.48
C SER A 123 24.83 24.99 -13.50
N PHE A 124 25.79 24.08 -13.30
CA PHE A 124 25.52 22.65 -13.28
C PHE A 124 24.39 22.31 -12.29
N GLU A 125 23.57 21.35 -12.67
CA GLU A 125 22.43 20.90 -11.87
C GLU A 125 22.63 19.47 -11.38
N VAL A 126 22.30 19.23 -10.11
CA VAL A 126 22.40 17.94 -9.46
C VAL A 126 21.03 17.26 -9.48
N ILE A 127 21.00 16.00 -9.88
CA ILE A 127 19.76 15.23 -10.04
C ILE A 127 19.75 13.94 -9.21
N GLY A 128 18.55 13.47 -8.87
CA GLY A 128 18.32 12.29 -8.04
C GLY A 128 17.90 11.07 -8.83
N ALA A 129 17.50 10.00 -8.14
CA ALA A 129 17.03 8.77 -8.78
C ALA A 129 15.81 8.99 -9.69
N ALA A 130 14.89 9.87 -9.27
CA ALA A 130 13.70 10.25 -10.01
C ALA A 130 14.00 10.79 -11.42
N GLU A 131 14.81 11.84 -11.50
CA GLU A 131 15.22 12.44 -12.77
C GLU A 131 16.02 11.47 -13.65
N ARG A 132 16.95 10.73 -13.03
CA ARG A 132 17.76 9.73 -13.72
C ARG A 132 16.89 8.64 -14.36
N LEU A 133 15.87 8.15 -13.66
CA LEU A 133 14.93 7.16 -14.18
C LEU A 133 14.20 7.69 -15.42
N ALA A 134 13.72 8.93 -15.35
CA ALA A 134 13.03 9.57 -16.45
C ALA A 134 13.89 9.75 -17.70
N MET A 135 15.13 10.18 -17.51
CA MET A 135 16.08 10.34 -18.60
C MET A 135 16.39 9.01 -19.28
N LEU A 136 16.57 7.94 -18.49
CA LEU A 136 16.77 6.59 -19.01
C LEU A 136 15.52 6.09 -19.78
N LEU A 137 14.31 6.35 -19.26
CA LEU A 137 13.07 5.97 -19.94
C LEU A 137 12.89 6.69 -21.29
N SER A 138 13.19 7.99 -21.35
CA SER A 138 13.13 8.75 -22.61
C SER A 138 14.11 8.27 -23.68
N ARG A 139 15.14 7.53 -23.27
CA ARG A 139 16.23 7.01 -24.12
C ARG A 139 16.35 5.50 -24.01
N VAL A 140 15.26 4.81 -23.69
CA VAL A 140 15.29 3.35 -23.42
C VAL A 140 15.87 2.56 -24.60
N ASP A 141 15.67 3.04 -25.83
CA ASP A 141 16.19 2.46 -27.06
C ASP A 141 17.72 2.59 -27.22
N GLU A 142 18.35 3.53 -26.52
CA GLU A 142 19.81 3.73 -26.50
C GLU A 142 20.51 2.81 -25.47
N LEU A 143 19.75 2.19 -24.56
CA LEU A 143 20.29 1.44 -23.44
C LEU A 143 20.66 0.00 -23.85
N PRO A 144 21.73 -0.59 -23.25
CA PRO A 144 22.21 -1.92 -23.57
C PRO A 144 21.34 -3.03 -22.92
N LEU A 145 20.02 -2.96 -23.10
CA LEU A 145 19.04 -3.84 -22.44
C LEU A 145 18.82 -5.17 -23.17
N ARG A 146 19.71 -5.56 -24.09
CA ARG A 146 19.54 -6.75 -24.96
C ARG A 146 19.35 -8.07 -24.20
N HIS A 147 19.87 -8.14 -22.97
CA HIS A 147 19.79 -9.30 -22.09
C HIS A 147 18.72 -9.17 -20.99
N HIS A 148 17.90 -8.12 -21.03
CA HIS A 148 16.92 -7.81 -19.98
C HIS A 148 15.48 -7.97 -20.49
N GLU A 149 14.65 -8.73 -19.79
CA GLU A 149 13.23 -8.85 -20.13
C GLU A 149 12.43 -7.66 -19.59
N ILE A 150 11.98 -6.77 -20.47
CA ILE A 150 11.24 -5.55 -20.09
C ILE A 150 9.81 -5.87 -19.57
N ARG A 151 9.22 -7.01 -19.96
CA ARG A 151 7.87 -7.50 -19.55
C ARG A 151 6.76 -6.43 -19.51
N GLY A 152 6.84 -5.41 -20.36
CA GLY A 152 5.89 -4.29 -20.39
C GLY A 152 6.00 -3.28 -19.23
N ASN A 153 7.02 -3.38 -18.38
CA ASN A 153 7.29 -2.42 -17.30
C ASN A 153 8.76 -1.93 -17.33
N PRO A 154 9.13 -1.06 -18.28
CA PRO A 154 10.49 -0.53 -18.38
C PRO A 154 10.89 0.31 -17.16
N ALA A 155 9.94 1.04 -16.55
CA ALA A 155 10.23 1.88 -15.38
C ALA A 155 10.66 1.03 -14.17
N GLY A 156 9.97 -0.08 -13.93
CA GLY A 156 10.32 -1.04 -12.88
C GLY A 156 11.70 -1.64 -13.07
N LEU A 157 12.05 -2.06 -14.29
CA LEU A 157 13.38 -2.60 -14.61
C LEU A 157 14.48 -1.55 -14.43
N LEU A 158 14.31 -0.37 -15.01
CA LEU A 158 15.32 0.69 -14.96
C LEU A 158 15.55 1.20 -13.54
N ARG A 159 14.52 1.19 -12.69
CA ARG A 159 14.66 1.47 -11.26
C ARG A 159 15.62 0.48 -10.59
N GLU A 160 15.46 -0.82 -10.83
CA GLU A 160 16.37 -1.83 -10.27
C GLU A 160 17.81 -1.65 -10.76
N LEU A 161 17.98 -1.34 -12.05
CA LEU A 161 19.29 -1.07 -12.62
C LEU A 161 19.93 0.19 -12.00
N LEU A 162 19.15 1.24 -11.72
CA LEU A 162 19.63 2.43 -11.01
C LEU A 162 20.10 2.12 -9.58
N ILE A 163 19.43 1.22 -8.85
CA ILE A 163 19.90 0.76 -7.54
C ILE A 163 21.28 0.09 -7.67
N GLY A 164 21.48 -0.72 -8.71
CA GLY A 164 22.78 -1.31 -9.03
C GLY A 164 23.85 -0.28 -9.37
N ILE A 165 23.51 0.73 -10.18
CA ILE A 165 24.40 1.86 -10.53
C ILE A 165 24.81 2.62 -9.25
N ASP A 166 23.86 2.96 -8.39
CA ASP A 166 24.10 3.69 -7.15
C ASP A 166 24.99 2.91 -6.18
N ARG A 167 24.83 1.59 -6.15
CA ARG A 167 25.70 0.70 -5.38
C ARG A 167 27.13 0.72 -5.93
N ALA A 168 27.30 0.48 -7.22
CA ALA A 168 28.62 0.47 -7.86
C ALA A 168 29.36 1.79 -7.66
N LYS A 169 28.66 2.92 -7.84
CA LYS A 169 29.21 4.27 -7.59
C LYS A 169 29.65 4.44 -6.14
N ARG A 170 28.84 4.05 -5.14
CA ARG A 170 29.20 4.15 -3.71
C ARG A 170 30.40 3.28 -3.34
N GLU A 171 30.44 2.04 -3.83
CA GLU A 171 31.54 1.10 -3.58
C GLU A 171 32.81 1.45 -4.36
N GLY A 172 32.73 2.36 -5.34
CA GLY A 172 33.87 2.73 -6.19
C GLY A 172 34.31 1.58 -7.10
N THR A 173 33.40 0.68 -7.46
CA THR A 173 33.66 -0.45 -8.36
C THR A 173 33.38 -0.05 -9.82
N ASP A 174 33.85 -0.85 -10.78
CA ASP A 174 33.55 -0.63 -12.20
C ASP A 174 32.11 -1.00 -12.59
N GLY A 175 31.34 -1.56 -11.65
CA GLY A 175 29.97 -2.01 -11.83
C GLY A 175 29.81 -3.37 -12.52
N GLY A 176 30.91 -4.06 -12.86
CA GLY A 176 30.86 -5.39 -13.47
C GLY A 176 29.95 -5.46 -14.71
N GLU A 177 28.88 -6.25 -14.65
CA GLU A 177 27.89 -6.37 -15.73
C GLU A 177 27.16 -5.06 -16.07
N LEU A 178 27.13 -4.10 -15.14
CA LEU A 178 26.52 -2.78 -15.32
C LEU A 178 27.48 -1.73 -15.89
N ALA A 179 28.76 -2.06 -16.12
CA ALA A 179 29.78 -1.08 -16.54
C ALA A 179 29.38 -0.32 -17.83
N GLU A 180 28.88 -1.02 -18.85
CA GLU A 180 28.42 -0.40 -20.10
C GLU A 180 27.21 0.52 -19.86
N LEU A 181 26.27 0.09 -19.02
CA LEU A 181 25.09 0.88 -18.66
C LEU A 181 25.47 2.14 -17.88
N ILE A 182 26.40 2.04 -16.91
CA ILE A 182 26.93 3.19 -16.15
C ILE A 182 27.56 4.21 -17.09
N GLN A 183 28.35 3.77 -18.08
CA GLN A 183 28.97 4.66 -19.06
C GLN A 183 27.93 5.39 -19.92
N ILE A 184 26.91 4.68 -20.41
CA ILE A 184 25.83 5.29 -21.20
C ILE A 184 25.01 6.25 -20.32
N HIS A 185 24.67 5.84 -19.10
CA HIS A 185 23.98 6.66 -18.12
C HIS A 185 24.74 7.98 -17.86
N ASN A 186 26.02 7.92 -17.50
CA ASN A 186 26.83 9.12 -17.25
C ASN A 186 26.97 10.01 -18.50
N ARG A 187 27.04 9.41 -19.70
CA ARG A 187 27.08 10.16 -20.97
C ARG A 187 25.78 10.92 -21.24
N ILE A 188 24.63 10.29 -20.96
CA ILE A 188 23.30 10.92 -21.08
C ILE A 188 23.22 12.13 -20.14
N LEU A 189 23.70 11.99 -18.90
CA LEU A 189 23.70 13.10 -17.93
C LEU A 189 24.63 14.24 -18.37
N ALA A 190 25.86 13.91 -18.75
CA ALA A 190 26.85 14.91 -19.19
C ALA A 190 26.40 15.68 -20.45
N ALA A 191 25.70 15.04 -21.39
CA ALA A 191 25.16 15.69 -22.57
C ALA A 191 24.08 16.74 -22.25
N ALA A 192 23.49 16.67 -21.05
CA ALA A 192 22.48 17.62 -20.55
C ALA A 192 23.04 18.59 -19.49
N ASP A 193 24.36 18.63 -19.24
CA ASP A 193 24.99 19.39 -18.15
C ASP A 193 24.42 19.04 -16.75
N LEU A 194 24.01 17.78 -16.59
CA LEU A 194 23.46 17.24 -15.35
C LEU A 194 24.47 16.33 -14.65
N LEU A 195 24.47 16.36 -13.32
CA LEU A 195 25.29 15.51 -12.48
C LEU A 195 24.44 14.63 -11.58
N ASP A 196 24.82 13.36 -11.51
CA ASP A 196 24.30 12.46 -10.50
C ASP A 196 24.83 12.90 -9.11
N ARG A 197 23.92 13.03 -8.14
CA ARG A 197 24.29 13.32 -6.75
C ARG A 197 25.34 12.35 -6.21
N ASN A 198 25.30 11.08 -6.62
CA ASN A 198 26.23 10.05 -6.18
C ASN A 198 27.63 10.17 -6.80
N ASP A 199 27.81 10.97 -7.86
CA ASP A 199 29.12 11.24 -8.45
C ASP A 199 29.86 12.41 -7.79
N LEU A 200 29.15 13.28 -7.05
CA LEU A 200 29.73 14.51 -6.51
C LEU A 200 30.95 14.26 -5.62
N PRO A 201 30.96 13.30 -4.66
CA PRO A 201 32.15 13.06 -3.84
C PRO A 201 33.37 12.64 -4.66
N ARG A 202 33.18 11.85 -5.72
CA ARG A 202 34.26 11.44 -6.63
C ARG A 202 34.80 12.64 -7.42
N ILE A 203 33.93 13.45 -8.01
CA ILE A 203 34.33 14.64 -8.78
C ILE A 203 35.04 15.65 -7.86
N ALA A 204 34.55 15.87 -6.64
CA ALA A 204 35.21 16.72 -5.66
C ALA A 204 36.60 16.16 -5.25
N THR A 205 36.74 14.84 -5.13
CA THR A 205 38.03 14.17 -4.87
C THR A 205 39.05 14.45 -5.98
N GLU A 206 38.60 14.45 -7.24
CA GLU A 206 39.42 14.76 -8.41
C GLU A 206 39.83 16.24 -8.43
N LEU A 207 38.90 17.15 -8.15
CA LEU A 207 39.17 18.59 -8.04
C LEU A 207 40.20 18.90 -6.93
N LEU A 208 40.01 18.32 -5.74
CA LEU A 208 40.87 18.53 -4.57
C LEU A 208 42.21 17.79 -4.67
N ALA A 209 42.48 17.09 -5.78
CA ALA A 209 43.82 16.61 -6.07
C ALA A 209 44.82 17.76 -6.27
N ASP A 210 44.34 18.97 -6.61
CA ASP A 210 45.13 20.20 -6.53
C ASP A 210 45.22 20.68 -5.07
N PRO A 211 46.43 20.67 -4.45
CA PRO A 211 46.61 21.09 -3.06
C PRO A 211 46.21 22.54 -2.79
N ALA A 212 46.28 23.43 -3.78
CA ALA A 212 45.89 24.83 -3.60
C ALA A 212 44.37 24.95 -3.40
N ILE A 213 43.59 24.20 -4.19
CA ILE A 213 42.13 24.17 -4.09
C ILE A 213 41.72 23.45 -2.79
N ALA A 214 42.42 22.37 -2.43
CA ALA A 214 42.18 21.69 -1.16
C ALA A 214 42.47 22.59 0.06
N GLY A 215 43.55 23.38 0.01
CA GLY A 215 43.86 24.38 1.04
C GLY A 215 42.83 25.50 1.13
N GLU A 216 42.24 25.95 0.01
CA GLU A 216 41.14 26.92 0.00
C GLU A 216 39.88 26.35 0.68
N ALA A 217 39.52 25.10 0.35
CA ALA A 217 38.37 24.42 0.95
C ALA A 217 38.52 24.29 2.48
N ILE A 218 39.70 23.87 2.96
CA ILE A 218 40.02 23.82 4.40
C ILE A 218 40.12 25.21 5.02
N GLY A 219 40.60 26.22 4.30
CA GLY A 219 40.61 27.60 4.77
C GLY A 219 39.20 28.10 5.12
N ARG A 220 38.19 27.65 4.37
CA ARG A 220 36.77 27.93 4.64
C ARG A 220 36.20 27.06 5.77
N PHE A 221 36.54 25.78 5.79
CA PHE A 221 36.09 24.82 6.80
C PHE A 221 37.27 24.24 7.60
N PRO A 222 37.93 25.05 8.45
CA PRO A 222 39.09 24.59 9.22
C PRO A 222 38.74 23.53 10.26
N HIS A 223 37.46 23.43 10.65
CA HIS A 223 36.98 22.42 11.57
C HIS A 223 35.95 21.51 10.90
N LEU A 224 36.22 20.20 10.93
CA LEU A 224 35.32 19.18 10.39
C LEU A 224 34.72 18.39 11.55
N VAL A 225 33.39 18.29 11.58
CA VAL A 225 32.63 17.53 12.57
C VAL A 225 31.80 16.49 11.84
N ILE A 226 32.20 15.22 11.93
CA ILE A 226 31.61 14.11 11.18
C ILE A 226 30.76 13.28 12.14
N ASP A 227 29.44 13.26 11.93
CA ASP A 227 28.54 12.33 12.60
C ASP A 227 28.26 11.12 11.70
N GLU A 228 27.97 9.98 12.30
CA GLU A 228 27.67 8.72 11.59
C GLU A 228 28.74 8.32 10.57
N LEU A 229 30.02 8.36 11.00
CA LEU A 229 31.19 7.98 10.19
C LEU A 229 31.06 6.57 9.59
N GLU A 230 30.26 5.68 10.18
CA GLU A 230 29.96 4.35 9.65
C GLU A 230 29.46 4.34 8.19
N ASP A 231 28.95 5.47 7.66
CA ASP A 231 28.50 5.59 6.27
C ASP A 231 29.60 6.06 5.30
N LEU A 232 30.87 6.07 5.72
CA LEU A 232 32.02 6.41 4.89
C LEU A 232 32.38 5.27 3.91
N HIS A 233 31.61 5.20 2.84
CA HIS A 233 31.88 4.34 1.69
C HIS A 233 33.14 4.75 0.90
N PRO A 234 33.72 3.84 0.08
CA PRO A 234 34.89 4.12 -0.75
C PRO A 234 34.81 5.42 -1.57
N ALA A 235 33.67 5.70 -2.21
CA ALA A 235 33.52 6.91 -3.03
C ALA A 235 33.57 8.22 -2.22
N ARG A 236 33.16 8.18 -0.94
CA ARG A 236 33.18 9.34 -0.02
C ARG A 236 34.55 9.48 0.66
N ALA A 237 35.26 8.37 0.88
CA ALA A 237 36.55 8.35 1.54
C ALA A 237 37.61 9.18 0.79
N GLY A 238 37.60 9.17 -0.54
CA GLY A 238 38.51 10.01 -1.33
C GLY A 238 38.38 11.50 -1.00
N LEU A 239 37.16 12.00 -0.78
CA LEU A 239 36.93 13.39 -0.39
C LEU A 239 37.55 13.69 0.98
N LEU A 240 37.33 12.80 1.95
CA LEU A 240 37.92 12.92 3.28
C LEU A 240 39.45 12.90 3.22
N GLU A 241 40.05 12.00 2.44
CA GLU A 241 41.51 11.89 2.29
C GLU A 241 42.14 13.17 1.72
N ARG A 242 41.48 13.81 0.73
CA ARG A 242 41.95 15.08 0.17
C ARG A 242 41.87 16.22 1.17
N LEU A 243 40.76 16.31 1.90
CA LEU A 243 40.58 17.30 2.95
C LEU A 243 41.59 17.09 4.09
N ALA A 244 41.81 15.84 4.51
CA ALA A 244 42.80 15.48 5.53
C ALA A 244 44.22 15.90 5.12
N ALA A 245 44.61 15.63 3.86
CA ALA A 245 45.93 16.00 3.32
C ALA A 245 46.16 17.51 3.26
N ALA A 246 45.09 18.31 3.16
CA ALA A 246 45.16 19.78 3.20
C ALA A 246 45.30 20.36 4.62
N GLY A 247 45.15 19.53 5.67
CA GLY A 247 45.47 19.89 7.05
C GLY A 247 44.43 20.76 7.77
N PRO A 248 43.21 20.24 8.04
CA PRO A 248 42.25 20.91 8.92
C PRO A 248 42.82 21.15 10.32
N GLU A 249 42.38 22.23 10.97
CA GLU A 249 42.81 22.58 12.32
C GLU A 249 42.29 21.57 13.36
N SER A 250 41.05 21.10 13.20
CA SER A 250 40.43 20.10 14.08
C SER A 250 39.47 19.21 13.31
N VAL A 251 39.52 17.90 13.57
CA VAL A 251 38.57 16.93 13.01
C VAL A 251 38.00 16.12 14.15
N VAL A 252 36.69 16.07 14.28
CA VAL A 252 36.00 15.21 15.26
C VAL A 252 35.06 14.31 14.49
N ALA A 253 35.27 13.00 14.55
CA ALA A 253 34.42 12.01 13.92
C ALA A 253 33.81 11.07 14.94
N ALA A 254 32.51 10.80 14.82
CA ALA A 254 31.81 9.84 15.64
C ALA A 254 31.38 8.63 14.80
N ILE A 255 31.66 7.42 15.29
CA ILE A 255 31.30 6.16 14.64
C ILE A 255 30.50 5.27 15.58
N ASP A 256 29.50 4.60 15.02
CA ASP A 256 28.86 3.44 15.61
C ASP A 256 29.37 2.13 14.97
N PRO A 257 30.30 1.39 15.63
CA PRO A 257 30.82 0.15 15.09
C PRO A 257 29.73 -0.91 14.82
N SER A 258 28.61 -0.85 15.55
CA SER A 258 27.48 -1.78 15.38
C SER A 258 26.71 -1.56 14.07
N ARG A 259 26.88 -0.39 13.45
CA ARG A 259 26.25 0.01 12.19
C ARG A 259 27.25 0.08 11.03
N ALA A 260 28.49 -0.35 11.24
CA ALA A 260 29.57 -0.30 10.25
C ALA A 260 29.33 -1.12 8.96
N ILE A 261 28.28 -1.95 8.92
CA ILE A 261 27.84 -2.61 7.68
C ILE A 261 27.36 -1.62 6.61
N TYR A 262 26.89 -0.43 7.01
CA TYR A 262 26.42 0.57 6.04
C TYR A 262 27.59 1.14 5.25
N GLY A 263 28.81 1.15 5.78
CA GLY A 263 30.04 1.52 5.08
C GLY A 263 31.20 0.63 5.52
N PRO A 264 31.31 -0.61 5.02
CA PRO A 264 32.32 -1.55 5.47
C PRO A 264 33.73 -0.98 5.30
N GLY A 265 34.51 -0.95 6.38
CA GLY A 265 35.86 -0.38 6.39
C GLY A 265 35.95 1.12 6.71
N ALA A 266 34.83 1.78 7.05
CA ALA A 266 34.79 3.23 7.32
C ALA A 266 35.82 3.69 8.37
N GLU A 267 35.92 2.97 9.49
CA GLU A 267 36.89 3.26 10.55
C GLU A 267 38.34 3.18 10.03
N GLN A 268 38.67 2.11 9.31
CA GLN A 268 40.01 1.91 8.75
C GLN A 268 40.37 3.01 7.74
N ARG A 269 39.40 3.46 6.93
CA ARG A 269 39.60 4.59 6.01
C ARG A 269 39.86 5.89 6.76
N PHE A 270 39.12 6.17 7.83
CA PHE A 270 39.38 7.33 8.69
C PHE A 270 40.79 7.28 9.32
N LEU A 271 41.17 6.13 9.89
CA LEU A 271 42.50 5.93 10.48
C LEU A 271 43.63 6.01 9.45
N SER A 272 43.34 5.71 8.18
CA SER A 272 44.30 5.88 7.08
C SER A 272 44.45 7.34 6.68
N ALA A 273 43.36 8.12 6.69
CA ALA A 273 43.38 9.55 6.37
C ALA A 273 44.04 10.38 7.49
N PHE A 274 43.88 9.99 8.74
CA PHE A 274 44.47 10.65 9.91
C PHE A 274 45.30 9.66 10.72
N PRO A 275 46.62 9.57 10.46
CA PRO A 275 47.51 8.71 11.24
C PRO A 275 47.61 9.23 12.68
N ASP A 276 47.38 8.36 13.67
CA ASP A 276 47.45 8.66 15.11
C ASP A 276 46.39 9.69 15.61
N PRO A 277 45.08 9.46 15.36
CA PRO A 277 44.06 10.33 15.94
C PRO A 277 43.93 10.06 17.43
N ALA A 278 43.56 11.09 18.20
CA ALA A 278 43.04 10.89 19.54
C ALA A 278 41.82 9.96 19.45
N GLN A 279 41.71 9.00 20.37
CA GLN A 279 40.65 8.00 20.32
C GLN A 279 39.96 7.93 21.67
N PHE A 280 38.64 7.95 21.63
CA PHE A 280 37.81 7.94 22.82
C PHE A 280 36.61 7.01 22.61
N THR A 281 36.21 6.28 23.65
CA THR A 281 35.02 5.41 23.60
C THR A 281 33.97 5.90 24.60
N LEU A 282 32.74 6.09 24.11
CA LEU A 282 31.54 6.35 24.90
C LEU A 282 30.84 5.01 25.16
N ASP A 283 31.02 4.48 26.37
CA ASP A 283 30.59 3.11 26.73
C ASP A 283 29.17 3.05 27.32
N GLU A 284 28.70 4.16 27.90
CA GLU A 284 27.42 4.23 28.61
C GLU A 284 26.27 4.67 27.68
N ALA A 285 25.23 3.85 27.57
CA ALA A 285 24.02 4.17 26.81
C ALA A 285 22.97 4.83 27.74
N TRP A 286 22.82 6.15 27.60
CA TRP A 286 21.95 6.97 28.45
C TRP A 286 20.46 6.86 28.08
N ARG A 287 20.16 6.36 26.88
CA ARG A 287 18.81 6.35 26.28
C ARG A 287 18.27 4.95 26.02
N MET A 288 18.95 3.90 26.49
CA MET A 288 18.59 2.51 26.20
C MET A 288 18.49 1.68 27.47
N SER A 289 17.43 0.86 27.53
CA SER A 289 17.25 -0.15 28.58
C SER A 289 18.10 -1.39 28.30
N GLU A 290 18.43 -2.14 29.35
CA GLU A 290 19.21 -3.38 29.25
C GLU A 290 18.57 -4.40 28.28
N VAL A 291 17.23 -4.50 28.30
CA VAL A 291 16.47 -5.39 27.41
C VAL A 291 16.64 -5.00 25.94
N ARG A 292 16.59 -3.69 25.61
CA ARG A 292 16.78 -3.23 24.22
C ARG A 292 18.22 -3.40 23.74
N ILE A 293 19.20 -3.21 24.62
CA ILE A 293 20.62 -3.49 24.34
C ILE A 293 20.79 -4.97 24.01
N LYS A 294 20.25 -5.86 24.85
CA LYS A 294 20.28 -7.31 24.64
C LYS A 294 19.62 -7.72 23.33
N ALA A 295 18.45 -7.14 23.03
CA ALA A 295 17.73 -7.35 21.78
C ALA A 295 18.55 -6.92 20.56
N ALA A 296 19.15 -5.74 20.59
CA ALA A 296 19.96 -5.23 19.49
C ALA A 296 21.22 -6.07 19.24
N ARG A 297 21.89 -6.55 20.31
CA ARG A 297 23.02 -7.49 20.20
C ARG A 297 22.59 -8.79 19.52
N ALA A 298 21.45 -9.34 19.93
CA ALA A 298 20.91 -10.56 19.36
C ALA A 298 20.53 -10.41 17.88
N ALA A 299 19.97 -9.25 17.50
CA ALA A 299 19.66 -8.93 16.10
C ALA A 299 20.93 -8.90 15.23
N LEU A 300 22.02 -8.32 15.72
CA LEU A 300 23.30 -8.21 15.01
C LEU A 300 24.09 -9.54 14.96
N GLY A 301 23.86 -10.44 15.92
CA GLY A 301 24.60 -11.70 16.05
C GLY A 301 26.03 -11.50 16.56
N SER A 302 26.97 -12.37 16.15
CA SER A 302 28.40 -12.35 16.54
C SER A 302 29.23 -11.22 15.90
N GLY A 303 28.58 -10.14 15.46
CA GLY A 303 29.19 -8.99 14.80
C GLY A 303 30.14 -8.16 15.70
N PRO A 304 30.76 -7.10 15.16
CA PRO A 304 31.92 -6.39 15.73
C PRO A 304 31.56 -5.43 16.87
N LEU A 305 30.62 -5.80 17.73
CA LEU A 305 30.38 -5.06 18.96
C LEU A 305 31.51 -5.38 19.95
N PRO A 306 32.32 -4.40 20.38
CA PRO A 306 33.36 -4.63 21.38
C PRO A 306 32.72 -5.11 22.70
N GLU A 307 33.35 -6.08 23.37
CA GLU A 307 33.00 -6.42 24.76
C GLU A 307 33.09 -5.15 25.63
N GLY A 308 32.00 -4.78 26.31
CA GLY A 308 31.91 -3.58 27.15
C GLY A 308 31.28 -2.34 26.52
N ALA A 309 30.97 -2.34 25.21
CA ALA A 309 30.19 -1.27 24.60
C ALA A 309 28.69 -1.52 24.83
N TRP A 310 27.97 -0.56 25.45
CA TRP A 310 26.55 -0.62 25.87
C TRP A 310 26.30 -1.11 27.31
N ASP A 311 26.80 -0.38 28.30
CA ASP A 311 26.25 -0.50 29.65
C ASP A 311 25.00 0.39 29.77
N ALA A 312 23.85 -0.21 30.11
CA ALA A 312 22.59 0.50 30.28
C ALA A 312 22.66 1.37 31.54
N ARG A 313 22.28 2.65 31.41
CA ARG A 313 22.11 3.56 32.56
C ARG A 313 20.66 4.00 32.77
N GLY A 314 19.77 3.69 31.82
CA GLY A 314 18.34 4.01 31.88
C GLY A 314 17.48 2.81 32.25
N ASP A 315 16.54 3.00 33.17
CA ASP A 315 15.65 1.95 33.71
C ASP A 315 14.37 1.72 32.87
N GLU A 316 14.06 2.59 31.91
CA GLU A 316 12.78 2.57 31.21
C GLU A 316 12.93 2.19 29.73
N GLY A 317 12.19 1.16 29.33
CA GLY A 317 11.90 0.82 27.94
C GLY A 317 11.80 -0.68 27.66
N SER A 318 10.86 -1.05 26.80
CA SER A 318 10.44 -2.43 26.54
C SER A 318 10.68 -2.85 25.09
N VAL A 319 10.81 -4.17 24.89
CA VAL A 319 10.65 -4.80 23.59
C VAL A 319 9.46 -5.74 23.71
N ARG A 320 8.45 -5.56 22.85
CA ARG A 320 7.28 -6.44 22.76
C ARG A 320 7.33 -7.22 21.46
N TYR A 321 6.79 -8.43 21.50
CA TYR A 321 6.81 -9.37 20.39
C TYR A 321 5.39 -9.70 20.01
N TRP A 322 5.02 -9.45 18.76
CA TRP A 322 3.68 -9.71 18.27
C TRP A 322 3.69 -10.90 17.31
N ARG A 323 2.74 -11.80 17.53
CA ARG A 323 2.41 -12.91 16.65
C ARG A 323 0.96 -12.74 16.16
N PRO A 324 0.73 -11.82 15.19
CA PRO A 324 -0.58 -11.64 14.59
C PRO A 324 -1.01 -12.86 13.78
N ALA A 325 -2.31 -13.14 13.77
CA ALA A 325 -2.95 -14.20 12.99
C ALA A 325 -2.94 -13.90 11.48
N SER A 326 -2.98 -12.63 11.09
CA SER A 326 -2.94 -12.18 9.70
C SER A 326 -2.28 -10.80 9.57
N ALA A 327 -1.85 -10.42 8.36
CA ALA A 327 -1.35 -9.05 8.09
C ALA A 327 -2.41 -7.97 8.39
N ARG A 328 -3.71 -8.33 8.34
CA ARG A 328 -4.80 -7.43 8.71
C ARG A 328 -4.90 -7.29 10.23
N ALA A 329 -4.79 -8.39 10.98
CA ALA A 329 -4.71 -8.36 12.44
C ALA A 329 -3.52 -7.54 12.94
N GLU A 330 -2.36 -7.65 12.27
CA GLU A 330 -1.18 -6.83 12.55
C GLU A 330 -1.48 -5.33 12.38
N ALA A 331 -2.04 -4.94 11.24
CA ALA A 331 -2.37 -3.55 10.95
C ALA A 331 -3.39 -2.96 11.94
N GLN A 332 -4.41 -3.74 12.32
CA GLN A 332 -5.42 -3.34 13.30
C GLN A 332 -4.82 -3.19 14.71
N ALA A 333 -3.98 -4.14 15.14
CA ALA A 333 -3.30 -4.08 16.42
C ALA A 333 -2.38 -2.85 16.51
N ALA A 334 -1.62 -2.57 15.45
CA ALA A 334 -0.77 -1.39 15.37
C ALA A 334 -1.59 -0.10 15.43
N ALA A 335 -2.69 0.00 14.67
CA ALA A 335 -3.54 1.17 14.67
C ALA A 335 -4.18 1.43 16.05
N ARG A 336 -4.61 0.39 16.75
CA ARG A 336 -5.16 0.47 18.12
C ARG A 336 -4.12 0.96 19.13
N GLU A 337 -2.89 0.46 19.05
CA GLU A 337 -1.82 0.91 19.93
C GLU A 337 -1.45 2.38 19.65
N VAL A 338 -1.32 2.76 18.37
CA VAL A 338 -1.04 4.14 17.99
C VAL A 338 -2.15 5.09 18.46
N GLU A 339 -3.43 4.69 18.35
CA GLU A 339 -4.57 5.43 18.90
C GLU A 339 -4.37 5.69 20.39
N HIS A 340 -4.04 4.64 21.14
CA HIS A 340 -3.84 4.72 22.58
C HIS A 340 -2.68 5.66 22.95
N GLN A 341 -1.57 5.63 22.20
CA GLN A 341 -0.42 6.50 22.45
C GLN A 341 -0.69 7.98 22.13
N ILE A 342 -1.46 8.26 21.08
CA ILE A 342 -1.88 9.64 20.79
C ILE A 342 -2.86 10.13 21.85
N ALA A 343 -3.82 9.29 22.25
CA ALA A 343 -4.79 9.62 23.29
C ALA A 343 -4.13 9.86 24.67
N SER A 344 -3.00 9.19 24.94
CA SER A 344 -2.21 9.40 26.15
C SER A 344 -1.29 10.63 26.09
N GLY A 345 -1.28 11.36 24.97
CA GLY A 345 -0.59 12.64 24.80
C GLY A 345 0.74 12.56 24.03
N THR A 346 1.10 11.40 23.45
CA THR A 346 2.31 11.29 22.62
C THR A 346 2.08 11.97 21.27
N PRO A 347 2.94 12.92 20.84
CA PRO A 347 2.82 13.53 19.52
C PRO A 347 2.94 12.49 18.40
N ALA A 348 2.08 12.58 17.38
CA ALA A 348 2.04 11.61 16.28
C ALA A 348 3.37 11.54 15.49
N GLU A 349 4.07 12.66 15.37
CA GLU A 349 5.39 12.75 14.73
C GLU A 349 6.53 12.08 15.51
N GLU A 350 6.34 11.79 16.81
CA GLU A 350 7.31 11.03 17.62
C GLU A 350 7.07 9.51 17.53
N LEU A 351 5.98 9.08 16.89
CA LEU A 351 5.67 7.69 16.64
C LEU A 351 6.19 7.27 15.26
N ALA A 352 6.55 6.01 15.07
CA ALA A 352 6.86 5.48 13.74
C ALA A 352 6.42 4.03 13.56
N ILE A 353 5.84 3.75 12.40
CA ILE A 353 5.64 2.37 11.94
C ILE A 353 6.65 2.11 10.81
N ALA A 354 7.51 1.12 10.99
CA ALA A 354 8.50 0.71 10.01
C ALA A 354 8.11 -0.63 9.38
N VAL A 355 8.22 -0.71 8.06
CA VAL A 355 7.95 -1.93 7.28
C VAL A 355 9.06 -2.18 6.27
N PRO A 356 9.39 -3.44 5.93
CA PRO A 356 10.35 -3.77 4.88
C PRO A 356 10.03 -3.14 3.53
N ASP A 357 8.76 -3.14 3.11
CA ASP A 357 8.32 -2.49 1.87
C ASP A 357 7.05 -1.65 2.10
N VAL A 358 7.23 -0.33 2.17
CA VAL A 358 6.15 0.64 2.29
C VAL A 358 5.13 0.48 1.15
N ASN A 359 5.56 0.01 -0.03
CA ASN A 359 4.66 -0.07 -1.16
C ASN A 359 3.59 -1.14 -1.00
N SER A 360 3.98 -2.35 -0.57
CA SER A 360 3.08 -3.49 -0.43
C SER A 360 2.47 -3.60 0.96
N GLN A 361 3.22 -3.29 2.03
CA GLN A 361 2.77 -3.47 3.42
C GLN A 361 2.14 -2.19 4.00
N GLY A 362 2.59 -1.00 3.57
CA GLY A 362 2.11 0.27 4.14
C GLY A 362 0.63 0.59 3.88
N VAL A 363 0.03 0.03 2.82
CA VAL A 363 -1.37 0.35 2.44
C VAL A 363 -2.36 -0.14 3.50
N ALA A 364 -2.20 -1.38 3.97
CA ALA A 364 -3.11 -1.97 4.96
C ALA A 364 -3.01 -1.22 6.30
N ILE A 365 -1.80 -0.84 6.70
CA ILE A 365 -1.51 -0.10 7.93
C ILE A 365 -2.14 1.30 7.89
N VAL A 366 -1.92 2.06 6.80
CA VAL A 366 -2.52 3.38 6.64
C VAL A 366 -4.04 3.30 6.60
N GLY A 367 -4.60 2.26 5.96
CA GLY A 367 -6.03 1.98 5.97
C GLY A 367 -6.57 1.76 7.38
N ALA A 368 -5.92 0.90 8.17
CA ALA A 368 -6.31 0.63 9.56
C ALA A 368 -6.22 1.87 10.45
N LEU A 369 -5.18 2.70 10.30
CA LEU A 369 -5.06 3.98 11.03
C LEU A 369 -6.19 4.95 10.63
N ALA A 370 -6.51 5.02 9.34
CA ALA A 370 -7.60 5.86 8.83
C ALA A 370 -8.97 5.39 9.33
N GLU A 371 -9.21 4.08 9.48
CA GLU A 371 -10.43 3.53 10.10
C GLU A 371 -10.62 4.02 11.55
N ARG A 372 -9.54 4.31 12.28
CA ARG A 372 -9.58 4.94 13.61
C ARG A 372 -9.49 6.47 13.57
N GLY A 373 -9.42 7.03 12.36
CA GLY A 373 -9.24 8.46 12.06
C GLY A 373 -7.96 9.05 12.64
N ILE A 374 -6.89 8.26 12.68
CA ILE A 374 -5.53 8.70 12.96
C ILE A 374 -4.91 9.15 11.63
N PRO A 375 -4.46 10.40 11.50
CA PRO A 375 -3.72 10.83 10.33
C PRO A 375 -2.42 10.02 10.22
N ALA A 376 -2.25 9.30 9.13
CA ALA A 376 -1.06 8.50 8.85
C ALA A 376 -0.64 8.67 7.40
N ARG A 377 0.66 8.72 7.13
CA ARG A 377 1.16 8.79 5.76
C ARG A 377 2.23 7.73 5.50
N PRO A 378 2.21 7.06 4.34
CA PRO A 378 3.40 6.36 3.90
C PRO A 378 4.54 7.38 3.77
N GLY A 379 5.72 7.04 4.24
CA GLY A 379 6.95 7.80 4.01
C GLY A 379 7.62 7.36 2.71
N GLY A 380 8.54 8.20 2.21
CA GLY A 380 9.28 7.94 0.99
C GLY A 380 8.54 8.32 -0.30
N GLY A 381 9.26 8.26 -1.42
CA GLY A 381 8.87 8.97 -2.64
C GLY A 381 7.59 8.54 -3.36
N ALA A 382 7.06 7.35 -3.06
CA ALA A 382 5.77 6.90 -3.57
C ALA A 382 4.57 7.58 -2.86
N ALA A 383 4.78 8.19 -1.70
CA ALA A 383 3.70 8.73 -0.87
C ALA A 383 2.93 9.86 -1.55
N LEU A 384 3.65 10.81 -2.16
CA LEU A 384 3.04 11.91 -2.90
C LEU A 384 2.12 11.41 -4.01
N PHE A 385 2.59 10.44 -4.81
CA PHE A 385 1.85 9.89 -5.94
C PHE A 385 0.69 8.97 -5.52
N ARG A 386 0.57 8.63 -4.24
CA ARG A 386 -0.60 7.91 -3.69
C ARG A 386 -1.73 8.85 -3.30
N GLN A 387 -1.45 10.13 -3.03
CA GLN A 387 -2.46 11.09 -2.61
C GLN A 387 -3.57 11.21 -3.68
N PRO A 388 -4.85 11.11 -3.29
CA PRO A 388 -5.96 11.10 -4.24
C PRO A 388 -5.92 12.27 -5.22
N GLU A 389 -5.55 13.47 -4.76
CA GLU A 389 -5.56 14.70 -5.53
C GLU A 389 -4.39 14.84 -6.49
N VAL A 390 -3.22 14.33 -6.09
CA VAL A 390 -2.07 14.20 -6.99
C VAL A 390 -2.43 13.21 -8.09
N ARG A 391 -3.01 12.05 -7.76
CA ARG A 391 -3.47 11.05 -8.74
C ARG A 391 -4.56 11.59 -9.66
N ASP A 392 -5.48 12.40 -9.14
CA ASP A 392 -6.54 13.03 -9.93
C ASP A 392 -5.96 14.06 -10.89
N THR A 393 -4.98 14.85 -10.45
CA THR A 393 -4.26 15.79 -11.31
C THR A 393 -3.47 15.07 -12.41
N ILE A 394 -2.76 13.98 -12.07
CA ILE A 394 -2.05 13.14 -13.03
C ILE A 394 -3.02 12.51 -14.04
N ALA A 395 -4.19 12.03 -13.58
CA ALA A 395 -5.20 11.49 -14.48
C ALA A 395 -5.76 12.56 -15.44
N TRP A 396 -5.95 13.80 -14.98
CA TRP A 396 -6.30 14.91 -15.86
C TRP A 396 -5.21 15.21 -16.88
N LEU A 397 -3.94 15.25 -16.46
CA LEU A 397 -2.80 15.44 -17.38
C LEU A 397 -2.79 14.34 -18.45
N ARG A 398 -2.89 13.07 -18.04
CA ARG A 398 -2.96 11.90 -18.93
C ARG A 398 -4.12 11.96 -19.90
N ALA A 399 -5.33 12.25 -19.43
CA ALA A 399 -6.51 12.38 -20.28
C ALA A 399 -6.36 13.50 -21.32
N LEU A 400 -5.67 14.59 -20.96
CA LEU A 400 -5.43 15.73 -21.86
C LEU A 400 -4.32 15.45 -22.87
N THR A 401 -3.29 14.70 -22.50
CA THR A 401 -2.19 14.31 -23.39
C THR A 401 -2.58 13.14 -24.29
N ASP A 402 -3.31 12.17 -23.76
CA ASP A 402 -3.79 10.98 -24.46
C ASP A 402 -5.29 10.75 -24.16
N PRO A 403 -6.20 11.19 -25.05
CA PRO A 403 -7.64 10.94 -24.90
C PRO A 403 -8.00 9.44 -24.99
N THR A 404 -7.11 8.59 -25.50
CA THR A 404 -7.35 7.14 -25.62
C THR A 404 -7.07 6.38 -24.33
N ASP A 405 -6.43 7.02 -23.34
CA ASP A 405 -6.23 6.46 -22.01
C ASP A 405 -7.55 6.41 -21.23
N ALA A 406 -8.30 5.32 -21.47
CA ALA A 406 -9.59 5.10 -20.86
C ALA A 406 -9.53 5.09 -19.32
N ARG A 407 -8.40 4.70 -18.71
CA ARG A 407 -8.25 4.67 -17.24
C ARG A 407 -8.14 6.09 -16.68
N ALA A 408 -7.31 6.93 -17.30
CA ALA A 408 -7.15 8.33 -16.92
C ALA A 408 -8.45 9.11 -17.11
N VAL A 409 -9.09 8.98 -18.28
CA VAL A 409 -10.36 9.66 -18.58
C VAL A 409 -11.46 9.21 -17.61
N THR A 410 -11.56 7.91 -17.33
CA THR A 410 -12.52 7.38 -16.34
C THR A 410 -12.30 7.97 -14.95
N ARG A 411 -11.04 8.04 -14.49
CA ARG A 411 -10.74 8.65 -13.19
C ARG A 411 -11.11 10.13 -13.15
N ALA A 412 -10.78 10.90 -14.21
CA ALA A 412 -11.13 12.31 -14.32
C ALA A 412 -12.65 12.57 -14.36
N LEU A 413 -13.42 11.62 -14.92
CA LEU A 413 -14.89 11.65 -14.92
C LEU A 413 -15.49 11.34 -13.54
N MET A 414 -14.93 10.38 -12.79
CA MET A 414 -15.49 9.93 -11.50
C MET A 414 -15.14 10.83 -10.32
N ARG A 415 -14.12 11.68 -10.44
CA ARG A 415 -13.57 12.48 -9.34
C ARG A 415 -13.99 13.95 -9.46
N PRO A 416 -13.91 14.74 -8.38
CA PRO A 416 -14.09 16.18 -8.46
C PRO A 416 -13.20 16.80 -9.55
N PRO A 417 -13.72 17.75 -10.34
CA PRO A 417 -15.03 18.41 -10.21
C PRO A 417 -16.18 17.73 -11.00
N THR A 418 -15.95 16.59 -11.65
CA THR A 418 -16.94 15.98 -12.55
C THR A 418 -17.94 15.06 -11.83
N GLU A 419 -17.43 14.18 -10.97
CA GLU A 419 -18.22 13.28 -10.10
C GLU A 419 -19.32 12.47 -10.83
N LEU A 420 -18.98 11.89 -11.98
CA LEU A 420 -19.86 11.01 -12.73
C LEU A 420 -20.07 9.69 -11.98
N ARG A 421 -21.34 9.29 -11.78
CA ARG A 421 -21.71 8.06 -11.08
C ARG A 421 -21.27 6.81 -11.84
N SER A 422 -20.97 5.73 -11.13
CA SER A 422 -20.53 4.44 -11.72
C SER A 422 -21.51 3.88 -12.75
N LEU A 423 -22.83 4.03 -12.51
CA LEU A 423 -23.86 3.59 -13.46
C LEU A 423 -23.83 4.39 -14.77
N ASP A 424 -23.65 5.70 -14.68
CA ASP A 424 -23.60 6.59 -15.84
C ASP A 424 -22.29 6.39 -16.61
N LEU A 425 -21.18 6.13 -15.91
CA LEU A 425 -19.91 5.70 -16.51
C LEU A 425 -20.03 4.36 -17.25
N ALA A 426 -20.73 3.37 -16.70
CA ALA A 426 -20.94 2.09 -17.37
C ALA A 426 -21.70 2.27 -18.69
N ARG A 427 -22.73 3.11 -18.70
CA ARG A 427 -23.47 3.49 -19.91
C ARG A 427 -22.60 4.23 -20.91
N LEU A 428 -21.78 5.18 -20.45
CA LEU A 428 -20.80 5.88 -21.27
C LEU A 428 -19.80 4.91 -21.91
N THR A 429 -19.28 3.95 -21.13
CA THR A 429 -18.38 2.90 -21.61
C THR A 429 -19.04 2.02 -22.67
N GLN A 430 -20.34 1.71 -22.51
CA GLN A 430 -21.11 1.00 -23.52
C GLN A 430 -21.25 1.80 -24.82
N ILE A 431 -21.45 3.12 -24.73
CA ILE A 431 -21.49 4.03 -25.89
C ILE A 431 -20.13 4.06 -26.60
N SER A 432 -19.04 4.20 -25.83
CA SER A 432 -17.65 4.14 -26.32
C SER A 432 -17.40 2.85 -27.10
N LYS A 433 -17.65 1.69 -26.50
CA LYS A 433 -17.43 0.38 -27.14
C LYS A 433 -18.28 0.18 -28.39
N ARG A 434 -19.59 0.46 -28.31
CA ARG A 434 -20.53 0.28 -29.44
C ARG A 434 -20.18 1.15 -30.63
N ARG A 435 -19.71 2.38 -30.39
CA ARG A 435 -19.35 3.35 -31.44
C ARG A 435 -17.86 3.33 -31.81
N LYS A 436 -17.05 2.49 -31.15
CA LYS A 436 -15.58 2.43 -31.29
C LYS A 436 -14.92 3.81 -31.11
N LEU A 437 -15.41 4.55 -30.12
CA LEU A 437 -14.91 5.89 -29.77
C LEU A 437 -14.01 5.78 -28.54
N ASP A 438 -13.00 6.63 -28.44
CA ASP A 438 -12.33 6.88 -27.16
C ASP A 438 -13.32 7.47 -26.13
N MET A 439 -12.92 7.48 -24.86
CA MET A 439 -13.83 7.89 -23.78
C MET A 439 -14.24 9.37 -23.85
N VAL A 440 -13.39 10.25 -24.39
CA VAL A 440 -13.71 11.68 -24.54
C VAL A 440 -14.71 11.87 -25.68
N SER A 441 -14.47 11.24 -26.83
CA SER A 441 -15.40 11.23 -27.96
C SER A 441 -16.75 10.58 -27.58
N ALA A 442 -16.74 9.57 -26.72
CA ALA A 442 -17.95 8.96 -26.19
C ALA A 442 -18.74 9.92 -25.29
N CYS A 443 -18.06 10.79 -24.52
CA CYS A 443 -18.72 11.84 -23.73
C CYS A 443 -19.51 12.77 -24.65
N GLU A 444 -18.92 13.23 -25.76
CA GLU A 444 -19.61 14.08 -26.74
C GLU A 444 -20.84 13.37 -27.33
N ALA A 445 -20.67 12.12 -27.74
CA ALA A 445 -21.76 11.29 -28.26
C ALA A 445 -22.88 11.03 -27.22
N SER A 446 -22.57 11.06 -25.93
CA SER A 446 -23.52 10.78 -24.85
C SER A 446 -24.46 11.93 -24.52
N LEU A 447 -24.08 13.18 -24.88
CA LEU A 447 -24.93 14.36 -24.68
C LEU A 447 -26.26 14.27 -25.45
N GLU A 448 -26.25 13.57 -26.58
CA GLU A 448 -27.43 13.32 -27.41
C GLU A 448 -28.09 11.97 -27.12
N SER A 449 -27.51 11.15 -26.23
CA SER A 449 -27.99 9.79 -25.98
C SER A 449 -29.21 9.79 -25.04
N PRO A 450 -30.36 9.23 -25.46
CA PRO A 450 -31.55 9.11 -24.60
C PRO A 450 -31.32 8.19 -23.40
N GLN A 451 -30.29 7.33 -23.44
CA GLN A 451 -29.93 6.41 -22.36
C GLN A 451 -29.19 7.09 -21.21
N MET A 452 -28.75 8.35 -21.39
CA MET A 452 -28.05 9.12 -20.38
C MET A 452 -29.00 10.04 -19.62
N ALA A 453 -28.99 10.00 -18.29
CA ALA A 453 -29.84 10.84 -17.46
C ALA A 453 -29.48 12.35 -17.62
N PRO A 454 -30.43 13.28 -17.46
CA PRO A 454 -30.15 14.72 -17.60
C PRO A 454 -28.99 15.22 -16.72
N GLU A 455 -28.96 14.79 -15.45
CA GLU A 455 -27.89 15.10 -14.50
C GLU A 455 -26.52 14.59 -14.97
N ALA A 456 -26.50 13.40 -15.57
CA ALA A 456 -25.26 12.81 -16.08
C ALA A 456 -24.77 13.57 -17.33
N ARG A 457 -25.68 13.98 -18.22
CA ARG A 457 -25.33 14.84 -19.36
C ARG A 457 -24.76 16.18 -18.90
N GLN A 458 -25.34 16.80 -17.87
CA GLN A 458 -24.84 18.06 -17.31
C GLN A 458 -23.42 17.91 -16.74
N ARG A 459 -23.15 16.83 -16.01
CA ARG A 459 -21.78 16.51 -15.52
C ARG A 459 -20.81 16.27 -16.66
N ILE A 460 -21.21 15.50 -17.68
CA ILE A 460 -20.41 15.21 -18.87
C ILE A 460 -20.13 16.50 -19.66
N GLU A 461 -21.11 17.39 -19.79
CA GLU A 461 -20.94 18.70 -20.42
C GLU A 461 -19.95 19.57 -19.62
N GLY A 462 -20.06 19.58 -18.29
CA GLY A 462 -19.09 20.22 -17.40
C GLY A 462 -17.67 19.71 -17.60
N PHE A 463 -17.50 18.38 -17.67
CA PHE A 463 -16.22 17.74 -17.99
C PHE A 463 -15.68 18.17 -19.35
N LEU A 464 -16.50 18.12 -20.41
CA LEU A 464 -16.09 18.49 -21.77
C LEU A 464 -15.68 19.96 -21.86
N ASN A 465 -16.37 20.85 -21.15
CA ASN A 465 -16.01 22.27 -21.08
C ASN A 465 -14.64 22.47 -20.42
N LEU A 466 -14.37 21.78 -19.30
CA LEU A 466 -13.06 21.80 -18.66
C LEU A 466 -11.97 21.19 -19.56
N TYR A 467 -12.26 20.05 -20.18
CA TYR A 467 -11.37 19.33 -21.07
C TYR A 467 -10.94 20.20 -22.26
N ARG A 468 -11.89 20.76 -23.00
CA ARG A 468 -11.62 21.62 -24.16
C ARG A 468 -10.85 22.87 -23.77
N ALA A 469 -11.22 23.50 -22.65
CA ALA A 469 -10.52 24.68 -22.15
C ALA A 469 -9.06 24.38 -21.75
N ALA A 470 -8.80 23.21 -21.17
CA ALA A 470 -7.45 22.79 -20.79
C ALA A 470 -6.62 22.37 -22.02
N SER A 471 -7.19 21.56 -22.91
CA SER A 471 -6.54 21.01 -24.11
C SER A 471 -5.96 22.09 -25.02
N GLY A 472 -6.67 23.20 -25.24
CA GLY A 472 -6.20 24.29 -26.10
C GLY A 472 -4.91 24.98 -25.64
N ALA A 473 -4.54 24.83 -24.36
CA ALA A 473 -3.32 25.41 -23.79
C ALA A 473 -2.16 24.41 -23.65
N LEU A 474 -2.37 23.14 -24.01
CA LEU A 474 -1.41 22.05 -23.78
C LEU A 474 -0.11 22.23 -24.58
N ASN A 475 -0.22 22.68 -25.84
CA ASN A 475 0.93 22.81 -26.75
C ASN A 475 1.54 24.23 -26.77
N THR A 476 0.97 25.18 -26.04
CA THR A 476 1.36 26.60 -26.09
C THR A 476 1.99 27.10 -24.80
N ARG A 477 2.10 26.23 -23.79
CA ARG A 477 2.56 26.60 -22.45
C ARG A 477 3.61 25.64 -21.95
N ARG A 478 4.50 26.19 -21.12
CA ARG A 478 5.46 25.43 -20.34
C ARG A 478 4.74 24.58 -19.27
N PRO A 479 5.30 23.40 -18.91
CA PRO A 479 4.68 22.47 -17.96
C PRO A 479 4.33 23.09 -16.61
N ASP A 480 5.24 23.86 -16.02
CA ASP A 480 5.05 24.55 -14.73
C ASP A 480 3.82 25.46 -14.70
N ALA A 481 3.69 26.34 -15.69
CA ALA A 481 2.59 27.28 -15.82
C ALA A 481 1.27 26.57 -16.19
N TYR A 482 1.37 25.46 -16.94
CA TYR A 482 0.22 24.65 -17.31
C TYR A 482 -0.37 23.92 -16.09
N VAL A 483 0.46 23.21 -15.33
CA VAL A 483 0.05 22.43 -14.15
C VAL A 483 -0.59 23.32 -13.09
N ARG A 484 0.03 24.46 -12.75
CA ARG A 484 -0.55 25.42 -11.79
C ARG A 484 -1.95 25.87 -12.22
N ARG A 485 -2.11 26.21 -13.50
CA ARG A 485 -3.41 26.67 -14.02
C ARG A 485 -4.41 25.53 -14.20
N LEU A 486 -3.96 24.30 -14.43
CA LEU A 486 -4.81 23.11 -14.46
C LEU A 486 -5.40 22.88 -13.05
N ILE A 487 -4.56 22.86 -12.01
CA ILE A 487 -4.96 22.70 -10.60
C ILE A 487 -5.99 23.76 -10.18
N GLU A 488 -5.77 25.02 -10.56
CA GLU A 488 -6.73 26.10 -10.28
C GLU A 488 -8.07 25.90 -10.98
N ARG A 489 -8.05 25.39 -12.23
CA ARG A 489 -9.22 25.31 -13.10
C ARG A 489 -10.11 24.11 -12.83
N ILE A 490 -9.51 22.97 -12.46
CA ILE A 490 -10.27 21.83 -11.92
C ILE A 490 -10.82 22.10 -10.52
N GLY A 491 -10.44 23.23 -9.91
CA GLY A 491 -11.09 23.77 -8.72
C GLY A 491 -10.51 23.31 -7.38
N PHE A 492 -9.39 22.57 -7.38
CA PHE A 492 -8.84 22.03 -6.14
C PHE A 492 -8.44 23.11 -5.10
N ARG A 493 -8.03 24.31 -5.54
CA ARG A 493 -7.74 25.44 -4.65
C ARG A 493 -9.00 26.18 -4.15
N ARG A 494 -10.09 26.16 -4.92
CA ARG A 494 -11.31 26.94 -4.64
C ARG A 494 -12.32 26.18 -3.79
N GLN A 495 -12.28 24.85 -3.80
CA GLN A 495 -13.31 24.04 -3.16
C GLN A 495 -13.37 24.20 -1.63
N ARG A 496 -12.29 24.55 -0.90
CA ARG A 496 -12.31 24.54 0.60
C ARG A 496 -11.33 25.46 1.34
N LEU A 497 -11.10 26.71 0.88
CA LEU A 497 -10.24 27.69 1.57
C LEU A 497 -10.65 28.07 3.02
N PHE A 498 -11.77 27.55 3.55
CA PHE A 498 -12.30 27.91 4.88
C PHE A 498 -12.55 26.72 5.82
N ALA A 499 -12.13 25.49 5.45
CA ALA A 499 -12.14 24.36 6.38
C ALA A 499 -10.73 24.23 7.00
N ALA A 500 -10.56 24.72 8.23
CA ALA A 500 -9.34 24.56 9.02
C ALA A 500 -9.20 23.09 9.51
N ARG A 501 -9.07 22.15 8.57
CA ARG A 501 -8.78 20.75 8.89
C ARG A 501 -7.40 20.36 8.36
N PRO A 502 -6.66 19.50 9.08
CA PRO A 502 -5.35 19.01 8.65
C PRO A 502 -5.37 18.55 7.19
N GLU A 503 -6.36 17.75 6.78
CA GLU A 503 -6.46 17.15 5.44
C GLU A 503 -6.52 18.20 4.30
N THR A 504 -7.04 19.40 4.58
CA THR A 504 -7.10 20.49 3.58
C THR A 504 -5.73 21.12 3.35
N ALA A 505 -4.93 21.28 4.41
CA ALA A 505 -3.56 21.74 4.28
C ALA A 505 -2.71 20.71 3.53
N GLU A 506 -2.88 19.41 3.80
CA GLU A 506 -2.12 18.34 3.13
C GLU A 506 -2.42 18.28 1.63
N ARG A 507 -3.70 18.36 1.25
CA ARG A 507 -4.12 18.43 -0.15
C ARG A 507 -3.42 19.57 -0.88
N LEU A 508 -3.36 20.76 -0.26
CA LEU A 508 -2.70 21.92 -0.83
C LEU A 508 -1.19 21.75 -0.90
N LEU A 509 -0.57 21.10 0.09
CA LEU A 509 0.86 20.76 0.07
C LEU A 509 1.18 19.77 -1.05
N GLY A 510 0.41 18.70 -1.21
CA GLY A 510 0.59 17.72 -2.29
C GLY A 510 0.48 18.32 -3.69
N LEU A 511 -0.54 19.18 -3.89
CA LEU A 511 -0.71 19.90 -5.16
C LEU A 511 0.38 20.97 -5.39
N SER A 512 0.86 21.61 -4.32
CA SER A 512 1.98 22.56 -4.41
C SER A 512 3.27 21.83 -4.75
N ARG A 513 3.51 20.67 -4.13
CA ARG A 513 4.64 19.80 -4.45
C ARG A 513 4.60 19.36 -5.91
N LEU A 514 3.46 18.90 -6.42
CA LEU A 514 3.31 18.57 -7.85
C LEU A 514 3.64 19.75 -8.78
N ALA A 515 3.27 20.98 -8.38
CA ALA A 515 3.62 22.19 -9.11
C ALA A 515 5.12 22.56 -9.01
N GLU A 516 5.78 22.26 -7.90
CA GLU A 516 7.23 22.37 -7.74
C GLU A 516 7.95 21.38 -8.67
N ILE A 517 7.52 20.11 -8.70
CA ILE A 517 8.07 19.09 -9.62
C ILE A 517 7.98 19.58 -11.08
N ALA A 518 6.84 20.19 -11.46
CA ALA A 518 6.68 20.79 -12.79
C ALA A 518 7.61 21.99 -13.03
N THR A 519 7.87 22.80 -12.00
CA THR A 519 8.77 23.95 -12.03
C THR A 519 10.22 23.50 -12.23
N ASP A 520 10.65 22.48 -11.50
CA ASP A 520 12.01 21.95 -11.59
C ASP A 520 12.25 21.23 -12.92
N PHE A 521 11.27 20.45 -13.39
CA PHE A 521 11.31 19.86 -14.73
C PHE A 521 11.44 20.94 -15.83
N SER A 522 10.62 21.99 -15.76
CA SER A 522 10.65 23.08 -16.75
C SER A 522 11.91 23.95 -16.66
N ARG A 523 12.63 23.91 -15.53
CA ARG A 523 13.91 24.62 -15.36
C ARG A 523 15.03 23.87 -16.07
N ARG A 524 15.06 22.55 -15.94
CA ARG A 524 16.03 21.64 -16.57
C ARG A 524 15.87 21.62 -18.08
N ASP A 525 14.63 21.56 -18.54
CA ASP A 525 14.30 21.57 -19.96
C ASP A 525 13.25 22.66 -20.24
N PRO A 526 13.70 23.90 -20.55
CA PRO A 526 12.82 25.03 -20.81
C PRO A 526 11.91 24.85 -22.02
N ASP A 527 12.33 24.01 -22.99
CA ASP A 527 11.63 23.76 -24.24
C ASP A 527 10.73 22.52 -24.17
N ALA A 528 10.76 21.78 -23.06
CA ALA A 528 9.94 20.60 -22.87
C ALA A 528 8.44 20.89 -22.93
N SER A 529 7.73 19.96 -23.54
CA SER A 529 6.29 19.95 -23.67
C SER A 529 5.61 19.39 -22.42
N VAL A 530 4.31 19.71 -22.24
CA VAL A 530 3.49 19.11 -21.19
C VAL A 530 3.37 17.58 -21.37
N ARG A 531 3.51 17.07 -22.60
CA ARG A 531 3.48 15.62 -22.88
C ARG A 531 4.69 14.93 -22.29
N GLU A 532 5.89 15.47 -22.53
CA GLU A 532 7.14 14.94 -21.94
C GLU A 532 7.09 15.01 -20.41
N PHE A 533 6.57 16.10 -19.85
CA PHE A 533 6.35 16.20 -18.41
C PHE A 533 5.36 15.15 -17.87
N THR A 534 4.32 14.81 -18.63
CA THR A 534 3.34 13.80 -18.20
C THR A 534 3.97 12.40 -18.19
N VAL A 535 4.77 12.05 -19.21
CA VAL A 535 5.56 10.81 -19.24
C VAL A 535 6.55 10.76 -18.08
N PHE A 536 7.20 11.90 -17.77
CA PHE A 536 8.07 12.03 -16.60
C PHE A 536 7.33 11.73 -15.30
N LEU A 537 6.16 12.34 -15.07
CA LEU A 537 5.38 12.09 -13.86
C LEU A 537 4.90 10.64 -13.74
N GLU A 538 4.54 10.00 -14.85
CA GLU A 538 4.17 8.58 -14.86
C GLU A 538 5.34 7.71 -14.44
N ALA A 539 6.53 7.96 -14.99
CA ALA A 539 7.76 7.27 -14.62
C ALA A 539 8.06 7.38 -13.11
N LEU A 540 7.87 8.57 -12.54
CA LEU A 540 8.07 8.79 -11.10
C LEU A 540 7.04 8.04 -10.25
N ALA A 541 5.77 8.10 -10.66
CA ALA A 541 4.68 7.41 -9.96
C ALA A 541 4.85 5.89 -10.00
N ASP A 542 5.21 5.32 -11.16
CA ASP A 542 5.46 3.89 -11.32
C ASP A 542 6.76 3.43 -10.66
N GLY A 543 7.79 4.29 -10.68
CA GLY A 543 9.07 4.07 -10.00
C GLY A 543 8.98 4.21 -8.47
N GLY A 544 7.96 4.91 -7.95
CA GLY A 544 7.86 5.22 -6.52
C GLY A 544 9.02 6.08 -6.00
N LEU A 545 9.57 6.95 -6.84
CA LEU A 545 10.72 7.81 -6.54
C LEU A 545 10.26 9.25 -6.32
N GLU A 546 10.89 9.97 -5.39
CA GLU A 546 10.70 11.42 -5.25
C GLU A 546 11.82 12.19 -5.95
N PRO A 547 11.51 13.32 -6.60
CA PRO A 547 12.49 14.33 -6.97
C PRO A 547 13.30 14.81 -5.77
N VAL A 548 14.54 15.24 -6.03
CA VAL A 548 15.45 15.77 -5.01
C VAL A 548 14.78 16.87 -4.18
N GLY A 549 15.01 16.87 -2.86
CA GLY A 549 14.55 17.92 -1.95
C GLY A 549 13.09 17.79 -1.48
N GLY A 550 12.49 16.61 -1.56
CA GLY A 550 11.19 16.31 -0.95
C GLY A 550 11.28 16.13 0.56
N PRO A 551 10.17 16.34 1.32
CA PRO A 551 10.16 16.02 2.74
C PRO A 551 10.23 14.49 2.93
N ASP A 552 11.29 14.01 3.57
CA ASP A 552 11.53 12.59 3.87
C ASP A 552 10.43 11.94 4.73
N LEU A 553 9.67 12.75 5.48
CA LEU A 553 8.65 12.33 6.43
C LEU A 553 7.34 13.15 6.28
N PRO A 554 6.20 12.60 6.75
CA PRO A 554 4.98 13.35 6.89
C PRO A 554 5.20 14.61 7.76
N GLY A 555 4.63 15.75 7.36
CA GLY A 555 4.48 16.92 8.23
C GLY A 555 3.64 16.65 9.49
N VAL A 556 3.77 17.56 10.47
CA VAL A 556 3.23 17.56 11.85
C VAL A 556 1.82 16.96 11.99
N GLY A 557 1.61 16.17 13.05
CA GLY A 557 0.30 15.63 13.40
C GLY A 557 -0.12 14.35 12.65
N ALA A 558 0.82 13.70 11.96
CA ALA A 558 0.57 12.43 11.27
C ALA A 558 1.65 11.39 11.58
N VAL A 559 1.23 10.13 11.71
CA VAL A 559 2.12 9.01 12.00
C VAL A 559 2.82 8.53 10.72
N PRO A 560 4.16 8.52 10.66
CA PRO A 560 4.92 7.98 9.54
C PRO A 560 4.86 6.46 9.45
N VAL A 561 4.55 5.96 8.25
CA VAL A 561 4.72 4.54 7.86
C VAL A 561 5.88 4.43 6.87
N VAL A 562 7.08 4.08 7.34
CA VAL A 562 8.36 4.24 6.61
C VAL A 562 9.08 2.92 6.35
N GLY A 563 10.07 2.95 5.45
CA GLY A 563 11.06 1.87 5.35
C GLY A 563 11.95 1.81 6.59
N LEU A 564 12.54 0.66 6.92
CA LEU A 564 13.41 0.56 8.10
C LEU A 564 14.66 1.45 8.00
N ASP A 565 15.18 1.67 6.79
CA ASP A 565 16.30 2.56 6.51
C ASP A 565 16.03 4.01 6.91
N MET A 566 14.78 4.45 6.79
CA MET A 566 14.33 5.80 7.14
C MET A 566 14.20 6.03 8.66
N LEU A 567 14.38 5.00 9.49
CA LEU A 567 14.43 5.16 10.95
C LEU A 567 15.73 5.84 11.41
N LYS A 568 16.80 5.74 10.61
CA LYS A 568 18.11 6.34 10.91
C LYS A 568 18.01 7.87 10.98
N GLY A 569 18.77 8.47 11.90
CA GLY A 569 18.79 9.92 12.10
C GLY A 569 17.49 10.51 12.69
N GLY A 570 16.52 9.67 13.05
CA GLY A 570 15.28 10.06 13.72
C GLY A 570 15.32 9.83 15.22
N GLU A 571 14.67 10.70 15.99
CA GLU A 571 14.34 10.43 17.39
C GLU A 571 12.86 10.04 17.47
N TRP A 572 12.60 8.82 17.96
CA TRP A 572 11.25 8.26 18.03
C TRP A 572 10.94 7.86 19.48
N THR A 573 9.74 8.16 19.95
CA THR A 573 9.28 7.73 21.27
C THR A 573 8.93 6.25 21.25
N ARG A 574 8.16 5.79 20.25
CA ARG A 574 7.87 4.37 20.02
C ARG A 574 7.96 3.98 18.55
N ILE A 575 8.39 2.75 18.30
CA ILE A 575 8.53 2.19 16.95
C ILE A 575 7.82 0.84 16.85
N TRP A 576 6.95 0.67 15.86
CA TRP A 576 6.41 -0.63 15.46
C TRP A 576 7.14 -1.11 14.21
N VAL A 577 7.90 -2.19 14.32
CA VAL A 577 8.51 -2.87 13.17
C VAL A 577 7.59 -4.04 12.79
N LEU A 578 6.85 -3.83 11.71
CA LEU A 578 5.80 -4.75 11.23
C LEU A 578 6.25 -5.45 9.94
N GLY A 579 5.52 -6.49 9.55
CA GLY A 579 5.73 -7.09 8.24
C GLY A 579 6.96 -8.00 8.16
N LEU A 580 7.41 -8.58 9.28
CA LEU A 580 8.62 -9.41 9.35
C LEU A 580 8.40 -10.87 8.87
N GLU A 581 7.23 -11.16 8.28
CA GLU A 581 6.84 -12.49 7.78
C GLU A 581 7.43 -12.87 6.41
N ARG A 582 7.89 -11.89 5.64
CA ARG A 582 8.59 -12.17 4.38
C ARG A 582 10.06 -12.27 4.71
N PRO A 583 10.79 -13.27 4.18
CA PRO A 583 12.22 -13.32 4.35
C PRO A 583 12.77 -11.97 3.89
N PHE A 584 13.34 -11.24 4.85
CA PHE A 584 14.13 -10.07 4.58
C PHE A 584 15.13 -10.42 3.48
N GLY A 585 14.89 -9.86 2.28
CA GLY A 585 15.77 -10.07 1.14
C GLY A 585 15.33 -11.08 0.10
N ILE A 586 14.06 -11.52 0.11
CA ILE A 586 13.51 -12.27 -1.02
C ILE A 586 12.21 -11.63 -1.51
N THR A 587 12.29 -10.38 -1.97
CA THR A 587 11.33 -9.89 -2.97
C THR A 587 12.03 -9.11 -4.06
N ARG A 588 12.89 -9.81 -4.79
CA ARG A 588 13.06 -9.80 -6.25
C ARG A 588 14.22 -10.76 -6.50
N THR A 589 14.14 -11.63 -7.50
CA THR A 589 15.37 -12.18 -8.10
C THR A 589 16.27 -10.96 -8.30
N PRO A 590 17.50 -10.94 -7.76
CA PRO A 590 18.35 -9.79 -7.89
C PRO A 590 18.33 -9.33 -9.35
N GLY A 591 17.98 -8.07 -9.57
CA GLY A 591 18.04 -7.51 -10.93
C GLY A 591 19.44 -7.73 -11.50
N PRO A 592 19.62 -7.77 -12.82
CA PRO A 592 20.93 -7.99 -13.42
C PRO A 592 21.99 -7.04 -12.82
N GLY A 593 23.14 -7.56 -12.41
CA GLY A 593 24.19 -6.81 -11.71
C GLY A 593 24.02 -6.60 -10.20
N ILE A 594 22.89 -7.01 -9.61
CA ILE A 594 22.73 -7.12 -8.15
C ILE A 594 23.13 -8.56 -7.81
N GLY A 595 24.36 -8.81 -7.35
CA GLY A 595 24.80 -10.18 -7.01
C GLY A 595 23.99 -10.80 -5.85
N GLU A 596 24.18 -12.09 -5.58
CA GLU A 596 23.66 -12.82 -4.39
C GLU A 596 24.31 -12.36 -3.05
N ASP A 597 24.87 -11.16 -3.00
CA ASP A 597 25.63 -10.65 -1.87
C ASP A 597 24.71 -10.43 -0.65
N PRO A 598 24.98 -11.03 0.52
CA PRO A 598 24.16 -10.88 1.73
C PRO A 598 24.02 -9.43 2.24
N THR A 599 24.91 -8.52 1.80
CA THR A 599 24.94 -7.09 2.16
C THR A 599 24.15 -6.17 1.21
N HIS A 600 23.49 -6.72 0.17
CA HIS A 600 22.66 -5.92 -0.73
C HIS A 600 21.47 -5.26 0.01
N PRO A 601 20.90 -4.16 -0.50
CA PRO A 601 19.66 -3.59 0.03
C PRO A 601 18.53 -4.63 0.02
N GLY A 602 18.01 -4.95 1.20
CA GLY A 602 17.05 -6.03 1.39
C GLY A 602 17.67 -7.33 1.92
N GLY A 603 18.96 -7.59 1.71
CA GLY A 603 19.62 -8.82 2.16
C GLY A 603 19.56 -9.10 3.67
N PRO A 604 19.79 -10.35 4.10
CA PRO A 604 19.59 -10.80 5.48
C PRO A 604 20.53 -10.13 6.50
N GLU A 605 21.67 -9.58 6.07
CA GLU A 605 22.58 -8.84 6.94
C GLU A 605 22.13 -7.38 7.11
N THR A 606 21.76 -6.72 6.00
CA THR A 606 21.17 -5.36 5.98
C THR A 606 19.90 -5.29 6.83
N ALA A 607 19.08 -6.33 6.77
CA ALA A 607 17.86 -6.45 7.55
C ALA A 607 18.10 -6.56 9.06
N ARG A 608 19.05 -7.39 9.48
CA ARG A 608 19.44 -7.52 10.90
C ARG A 608 19.89 -6.17 11.47
N VAL A 609 20.64 -5.41 10.68
CA VAL A 609 21.12 -4.08 11.08
C VAL A 609 19.98 -3.07 11.08
N ALA A 610 19.01 -3.19 10.17
CA ALA A 610 17.83 -2.33 10.16
C ALA A 610 16.93 -2.57 11.40
N ILE A 611 16.73 -3.83 11.81
CA ILE A 611 16.04 -4.17 13.07
C ILE A 611 16.82 -3.64 14.27
N ALA A 612 18.14 -3.84 14.32
CA ALA A 612 18.98 -3.29 15.36
C ALA A 612 18.92 -1.75 15.41
N THR A 613 18.81 -1.10 14.24
CA THR A 613 18.62 0.34 14.12
C THR A 613 17.28 0.76 14.70
N ALA A 614 16.19 0.02 14.48
CA ALA A 614 14.90 0.29 15.13
C ALA A 614 15.00 0.17 16.66
N LEU A 615 15.56 -0.94 17.16
CA LEU A 615 15.75 -1.21 18.59
C LEU A 615 16.57 -0.13 19.31
N THR A 616 17.47 0.51 18.58
CA THR A 616 18.39 1.53 19.09
C THR A 616 17.93 2.97 18.86
N SER A 617 16.91 3.20 18.04
CA SER A 617 16.43 4.56 17.69
C SER A 617 15.17 4.97 18.45
N ALA A 618 14.43 4.03 19.05
CA ALA A 618 13.31 4.33 19.94
C ALA A 618 13.81 4.85 21.30
N ARG A 619 13.00 5.66 21.99
CA ARG A 619 13.25 6.10 23.37
C ARG A 619 12.61 5.16 24.39
N ASP A 620 11.37 4.74 24.16
CA ASP A 620 10.59 4.02 25.17
C ASP A 620 10.33 2.57 24.76
N GLU A 621 9.71 2.33 23.61
CA GLU A 621 9.25 0.98 23.26
C GLU A 621 9.49 0.64 21.79
N VAL A 622 9.87 -0.62 21.54
CA VAL A 622 9.86 -1.21 20.21
C VAL A 622 8.98 -2.44 20.20
N VAL A 623 8.09 -2.50 19.21
CA VAL A 623 7.29 -3.68 18.91
C VAL A 623 7.89 -4.35 17.69
N LEU A 624 8.23 -5.65 17.81
CA LEU A 624 8.64 -6.48 16.68
C LEU A 624 7.52 -7.45 16.35
N SER A 625 6.98 -7.39 15.14
CA SER A 625 5.82 -8.18 14.75
C SER A 625 6.11 -9.07 13.54
N ARG A 626 5.77 -10.34 13.66
CA ARG A 626 5.89 -11.33 12.57
C ARG A 626 4.64 -12.22 12.49
N SER A 627 4.06 -12.40 11.31
CA SER A 627 3.01 -13.40 11.10
C SER A 627 3.59 -14.72 10.61
N GLY A 628 3.10 -15.85 11.13
CA GLY A 628 3.49 -17.19 10.67
C GLY A 628 4.90 -17.64 11.07
N ASP A 629 5.26 -18.86 10.66
CA ASP A 629 6.56 -19.46 10.91
C ASP A 629 7.45 -19.31 9.66
N VAL A 630 8.46 -18.45 9.76
CA VAL A 630 9.36 -18.08 8.65
C VAL A 630 10.76 -18.56 8.99
N GLU A 631 11.48 -19.10 8.00
CA GLU A 631 12.83 -19.61 8.20
C GLU A 631 13.82 -18.96 7.20
N PRO A 632 14.89 -18.27 7.67
CA PRO A 632 15.22 -18.01 9.06
C PRO A 632 14.29 -16.97 9.71
N ASP A 633 13.90 -17.20 10.96
CA ASP A 633 13.09 -16.27 11.75
C ASP A 633 13.94 -15.06 12.17
N PRO A 634 13.62 -13.84 11.71
CA PRO A 634 14.41 -12.65 12.01
C PRO A 634 14.30 -12.18 13.49
N VAL A 635 13.33 -12.69 14.25
CA VAL A 635 13.06 -12.29 15.64
C VAL A 635 13.45 -13.39 16.64
N ALA A 636 13.60 -14.66 16.22
CA ALA A 636 13.88 -15.79 17.10
C ALA A 636 15.08 -15.56 18.05
N ALA A 637 16.24 -15.14 17.52
CA ALA A 637 17.42 -14.88 18.32
C ALA A 637 17.19 -13.75 19.35
N ILE A 638 16.39 -12.75 18.99
CA ILE A 638 16.05 -11.59 19.83
C ILE A 638 15.11 -12.03 20.96
N LEU A 639 14.09 -12.82 20.62
CA LEU A 639 13.13 -13.37 21.57
C LEU A 639 13.82 -14.29 22.58
N GLU A 640 14.67 -15.22 22.12
CA GLU A 640 15.45 -16.11 22.98
C GLU A 640 16.38 -15.32 23.90
N ALA A 641 17.11 -14.34 23.35
CA ALA A 641 18.01 -13.53 24.15
C ALA A 641 17.26 -12.74 25.22
N THR A 642 16.15 -12.08 24.90
CA THR A 642 15.42 -11.25 25.86
C THR A 642 14.53 -12.03 26.82
N GLY A 643 14.14 -13.26 26.49
CA GLY A 643 13.16 -14.03 27.25
C GLY A 643 11.75 -13.43 27.19
N GLY A 644 11.44 -12.69 26.11
CA GLY A 644 10.14 -12.07 25.90
C GLY A 644 9.02 -13.09 25.64
N LEU A 645 7.78 -12.66 25.84
CA LEU A 645 6.58 -13.44 25.48
C LEU A 645 5.93 -12.84 24.24
N GLU A 646 5.42 -13.71 23.37
CA GLU A 646 4.68 -13.29 22.18
C GLU A 646 3.22 -12.96 22.52
N GLU A 647 2.78 -11.78 22.14
CA GLU A 647 1.39 -11.33 22.17
C GLU A 647 0.69 -11.81 20.91
N ILE A 648 -0.37 -12.62 21.07
CA ILE A 648 -1.17 -13.11 19.95
C ILE A 648 -2.23 -12.06 19.63
N HIS A 649 -2.26 -11.63 18.36
CA HIS A 649 -3.26 -10.70 17.86
C HIS A 649 -4.14 -11.34 16.80
N GLU A 650 -5.39 -11.59 17.15
CA GLU A 650 -6.42 -12.09 16.22
C GLU A 650 -6.99 -10.96 15.35
N GLU A 651 -7.55 -11.31 14.20
CA GLU A 651 -8.22 -10.33 13.35
C GLU A 651 -9.48 -9.79 14.01
N GLU A 652 -9.61 -8.47 14.05
CA GLU A 652 -10.85 -7.81 14.46
C GLU A 652 -11.82 -7.90 13.26
N LEU A 653 -12.80 -8.81 13.35
CA LEU A 653 -13.83 -9.04 12.33
C LEU A 653 -14.66 -7.77 12.01
N PHE A 654 -14.64 -6.79 12.93
CA PHE A 654 -15.27 -5.49 12.81
C PHE A 654 -14.28 -4.43 13.33
N GLY A 655 -14.10 -3.32 12.60
CA GLY A 655 -13.20 -2.22 13.01
C GLY A 655 -13.61 -1.57 14.34
N PRO A 656 -12.89 -0.54 14.84
CA PRO A 656 -13.30 0.13 16.07
C PRO A 656 -14.75 0.54 15.95
N ALA A 657 -15.54 0.10 16.92
CA ALA A 657 -16.97 0.34 16.98
C ALA A 657 -17.30 1.80 16.64
N GLU A 658 -18.40 2.02 15.94
CA GLU A 658 -18.98 3.33 15.63
C GLU A 658 -19.28 4.09 16.94
N ASP A 659 -18.26 4.65 17.57
CA ASP A 659 -18.36 5.37 18.82
C ASP A 659 -18.88 6.81 18.60
N VAL A 660 -19.20 7.49 19.70
CA VAL A 660 -19.67 8.87 19.68
C VAL A 660 -18.65 9.79 18.98
N ALA A 661 -17.35 9.48 19.08
CA ALA A 661 -16.27 10.24 18.45
C ALA A 661 -16.18 10.01 16.92
N ALA A 662 -16.42 8.79 16.43
CA ALA A 662 -16.52 8.44 15.02
C ALA A 662 -17.78 9.07 14.40
N THR A 663 -18.91 8.98 15.10
CA THR A 663 -20.19 9.61 14.71
C THR A 663 -20.04 11.14 14.66
N TYR A 664 -19.37 11.74 15.65
CA TYR A 664 -19.03 13.17 15.68
C TYR A 664 -18.19 13.57 14.46
N ARG A 665 -17.12 12.82 14.16
CA ARG A 665 -16.23 13.11 13.01
C ARG A 665 -16.98 13.00 11.68
N ALA A 666 -17.83 12.00 11.51
CA ALA A 666 -18.65 11.83 10.31
C ALA A 666 -19.66 12.98 10.13
N MET A 667 -20.42 13.29 11.18
CA MET A 667 -21.40 14.39 11.15
C MET A 667 -20.75 15.76 11.00
N LEU A 668 -19.53 15.96 11.52
CA LEU A 668 -18.79 17.22 11.37
C LEU A 668 -18.54 17.55 9.89
N GLY A 669 -18.34 16.53 9.05
CA GLY A 669 -18.31 16.66 7.59
C GLY A 669 -19.61 17.23 7.02
N GLU A 670 -20.72 16.58 7.35
CA GLU A 670 -22.05 16.89 6.82
C GLU A 670 -22.58 18.26 7.27
N VAL A 671 -22.35 18.65 8.53
CA VAL A 671 -22.80 19.95 9.05
C VAL A 671 -22.06 21.10 8.39
N MET A 672 -20.76 20.96 8.17
CA MET A 672 -19.97 21.99 7.49
C MET A 672 -20.39 22.14 6.04
N GLU A 673 -20.73 21.04 5.36
CA GLU A 673 -21.26 21.05 4.00
C GLU A 673 -22.66 21.67 3.93
N ALA A 674 -23.57 21.29 4.84
CA ALA A 674 -24.92 21.85 4.93
C ALA A 674 -24.89 23.34 5.28
N SER A 675 -24.03 23.76 6.21
CA SER A 675 -23.84 25.16 6.59
C SER A 675 -23.28 25.99 5.43
N TRP A 676 -22.33 25.45 4.68
CA TRP A 676 -21.80 26.10 3.48
C TRP A 676 -22.87 26.22 2.39
N LYS A 677 -23.63 25.15 2.14
CA LYS A 677 -24.71 25.14 1.14
C LYS A 677 -25.78 26.18 1.49
N ALA A 678 -26.30 26.16 2.71
CA ALA A 678 -27.25 27.16 3.20
C ALA A 678 -26.68 28.58 3.07
N GLY A 679 -25.42 28.80 3.48
CA GLY A 679 -24.74 30.08 3.38
C GLY A 679 -24.56 30.59 1.94
N SER A 680 -24.28 29.70 1.00
CA SER A 680 -24.14 30.03 -0.43
C SER A 680 -25.47 30.40 -1.08
N GLU A 681 -26.57 29.82 -0.60
CA GLU A 681 -27.93 30.01 -1.11
C GLU A 681 -28.64 31.23 -0.50
N LEU A 682 -28.10 31.84 0.57
CA LEU A 682 -28.64 33.06 1.20
C LEU A 682 -28.67 34.29 0.27
N ASN A 683 -27.85 34.31 -0.78
CA ASN A 683 -27.82 35.41 -1.75
C ASN A 683 -28.86 35.25 -2.88
N GLU A 684 -29.60 34.14 -2.92
CA GLU A 684 -30.67 33.90 -3.87
C GLU A 684 -32.05 34.10 -3.22
N PRO A 685 -32.93 34.96 -3.76
CA PRO A 685 -34.26 35.16 -3.19
C PRO A 685 -35.14 33.92 -3.42
N ARG A 686 -35.23 33.04 -2.41
CA ARG A 686 -36.07 31.82 -2.40
C ARG A 686 -37.01 31.84 -1.20
N LEU A 687 -38.16 31.15 -1.33
CA LEU A 687 -39.16 31.04 -0.26
C LEU A 687 -38.74 30.06 0.85
N ASP A 688 -37.84 29.12 0.55
CA ASP A 688 -37.50 28.00 1.44
C ASP A 688 -36.21 28.24 2.27
N THR A 689 -35.54 29.38 2.10
CA THR A 689 -34.25 29.70 2.73
C THR A 689 -34.29 29.58 4.27
N ALA A 690 -35.42 29.89 4.89
CA ALA A 690 -35.59 29.76 6.34
C ALA A 690 -35.57 28.29 6.81
N ILE A 691 -36.07 27.36 5.98
CA ILE A 691 -36.09 25.93 6.28
C ILE A 691 -34.67 25.36 6.20
N ASP A 692 -33.91 25.72 5.15
CA ASP A 692 -32.53 25.27 4.98
C ASP A 692 -31.61 25.78 6.10
N VAL A 693 -31.81 27.04 6.55
CA VAL A 693 -31.07 27.61 7.68
C VAL A 693 -31.42 26.89 8.99
N ASN A 694 -32.71 26.63 9.26
CA ASN A 694 -33.11 25.91 10.48
C ASN A 694 -32.58 24.48 10.51
N ARG A 695 -32.57 23.79 9.36
CA ARG A 695 -31.99 22.44 9.24
C ARG A 695 -30.47 22.45 9.44
N ALA A 696 -29.76 23.44 8.89
CA ALA A 696 -28.32 23.58 9.10
C ALA A 696 -27.97 23.87 10.58
N VAL A 697 -28.76 24.72 11.25
CA VAL A 697 -28.60 25.00 12.68
C VAL A 697 -28.92 23.76 13.52
N ALA A 698 -29.99 23.02 13.21
CA ALA A 698 -30.31 21.77 13.89
C ALA A 698 -29.16 20.76 13.80
N ARG A 699 -28.56 20.58 12.62
CA ARG A 699 -27.35 19.76 12.43
C ARG A 699 -26.17 20.24 13.29
N TYR A 700 -25.98 21.55 13.42
CA TYR A 700 -24.94 22.09 14.31
C TYR A 700 -25.20 21.81 15.80
N LEU A 701 -26.46 21.86 16.23
CA LEU A 701 -26.85 21.52 17.60
C LEU A 701 -26.64 20.02 17.89
N GLU A 702 -26.85 19.14 16.91
CA GLU A 702 -26.50 17.71 17.00
C GLU A 702 -24.99 17.47 17.19
N LEU A 703 -24.13 18.26 16.54
CA LEU A 703 -22.68 18.20 16.78
C LEU A 703 -22.31 18.62 18.19
N LEU A 704 -22.92 19.68 18.71
CA LEU A 704 -22.71 20.12 20.08
C LEU A 704 -23.15 19.02 21.07
N LYS A 705 -24.24 18.32 20.74
CA LYS A 705 -24.68 17.15 21.51
C LYS A 705 -23.62 16.06 21.55
N LEU A 706 -23.12 15.64 20.40
CA LEU A 706 -22.09 14.61 20.30
C LEU A 706 -20.79 15.01 21.01
N ALA A 707 -20.37 16.28 20.90
CA ALA A 707 -19.20 16.79 21.60
C ALA A 707 -19.38 16.80 23.13
N ALA A 708 -20.58 17.11 23.61
CA ALA A 708 -20.92 17.07 25.04
C ALA A 708 -20.95 15.62 25.56
N LEU A 709 -21.54 14.70 24.79
CA LEU A 709 -21.57 13.27 25.13
C LEU A 709 -20.17 12.64 25.11
N ALA A 710 -19.27 13.09 24.24
CA ALA A 710 -17.88 12.62 24.18
C ALA A 710 -17.02 13.09 25.37
N GLN A 711 -17.43 14.13 26.09
CA GLN A 711 -16.69 14.74 27.21
C GLN A 711 -17.25 14.36 28.59
N ARG A 712 -18.22 13.45 28.66
CA ARG A 712 -18.85 13.05 29.92
C ARG A 712 -17.94 12.12 30.74
N ASP A 713 -18.12 12.15 32.05
CA ASP A 713 -17.49 11.20 32.97
C ASP A 713 -18.13 9.80 32.82
N ASP A 714 -17.32 8.75 32.92
CA ASP A 714 -17.67 7.32 32.67
C ASP A 714 -18.77 6.72 33.60
N GLY A 715 -19.47 7.53 34.40
CA GLY A 715 -20.41 7.08 35.43
C GLY A 715 -21.91 7.27 35.13
N SER A 716 -22.30 8.05 34.12
CA SER A 716 -23.71 8.31 33.76
C SER A 716 -24.15 7.51 32.54
N SER A 717 -25.38 6.97 32.53
CA SER A 717 -25.93 6.25 31.37
C SER A 717 -26.11 7.16 30.15
N ASP A 718 -26.04 6.61 28.93
CA ASP A 718 -26.19 7.42 27.71
C ASP A 718 -27.59 7.99 27.57
N GLU A 719 -28.61 7.29 28.06
CA GLU A 719 -30.00 7.77 28.07
C GLU A 719 -30.16 9.02 28.93
N GLU A 720 -29.61 9.03 30.16
CA GLU A 720 -29.64 10.19 31.05
C GLU A 720 -28.80 11.36 30.50
N ALA A 721 -27.64 11.06 29.92
CA ALA A 721 -26.77 12.07 29.33
C ALA A 721 -27.41 12.71 28.08
N ILE A 722 -28.04 11.90 27.22
CA ILE A 722 -28.78 12.36 26.05
C ILE A 722 -29.97 13.22 26.47
N GLU A 723 -30.74 12.81 27.47
CA GLU A 723 -31.88 13.58 27.99
C GLU A 723 -31.42 14.93 28.57
N ALA A 724 -30.35 14.93 29.37
CA ALA A 724 -29.79 16.15 29.95
C ALA A 724 -29.31 17.14 28.87
N VAL A 725 -28.60 16.65 27.86
CA VAL A 725 -28.11 17.49 26.75
C VAL A 725 -29.26 18.01 25.90
N ASN A 726 -30.28 17.18 25.60
CA ASN A 726 -31.49 17.63 24.91
C ASN A 726 -32.23 18.73 25.68
N GLY A 727 -32.32 18.59 27.00
CA GLY A 727 -32.91 19.62 27.87
C GLY A 727 -32.18 20.96 27.81
N LEU A 728 -30.85 20.95 27.62
CA LEU A 728 -30.06 22.16 27.41
C LEU A 728 -30.23 22.74 26.00
N LEU A 729 -30.23 21.89 24.97
CA LEU A 729 -30.45 22.33 23.59
C LEU A 729 -31.84 22.95 23.39
N ALA A 730 -32.86 22.42 24.05
CA ALA A 730 -34.22 22.96 24.02
C ALA A 730 -34.35 24.37 24.63
N GLN A 731 -33.40 24.79 25.50
CA GLN A 731 -33.40 26.14 26.07
C GLN A 731 -32.82 27.20 25.11
N ILE A 732 -32.05 26.77 24.10
CA ILE A 732 -31.33 27.67 23.18
C ILE A 732 -31.86 27.61 21.74
N ALA A 733 -32.58 26.54 21.36
CA ALA A 733 -33.15 26.38 20.03
C ALA A 733 -34.50 27.10 19.87
N THR A 734 -34.77 27.62 18.67
CA THR A 734 -36.12 28.10 18.29
C THR A 734 -37.09 26.93 18.10
N PRO A 735 -38.43 27.15 18.13
CA PRO A 735 -39.41 26.08 17.92
C PRO A 735 -39.23 25.31 16.61
N GLU A 736 -38.86 26.00 15.53
CA GLU A 736 -38.62 25.40 14.22
C GLU A 736 -37.33 24.57 14.18
N GLN A 737 -36.27 25.01 14.87
CA GLN A 737 -35.03 24.24 15.01
C GLN A 737 -35.21 23.03 15.92
N LEU A 738 -36.01 23.17 16.97
CA LEU A 738 -36.36 22.08 17.88
C LEU A 738 -37.17 21.01 17.15
N ALA A 739 -38.11 21.40 16.28
CA ALA A 739 -38.85 20.46 15.45
C ALA A 739 -37.95 19.65 14.48
N GLU A 740 -36.91 20.27 13.90
CA GLU A 740 -35.93 19.56 13.08
C GLU A 740 -35.01 18.65 13.92
N LEU A 741 -34.66 19.06 15.15
CA LEU A 741 -33.91 18.23 16.10
C LEU A 741 -34.71 17.01 16.58
N ASP A 742 -35.98 17.20 16.92
CA ASP A 742 -36.89 16.13 17.36
C ASP A 742 -37.16 15.11 16.23
N ALA A 743 -37.10 15.56 14.97
CA ALA A 743 -37.22 14.71 13.80
C ALA A 743 -35.92 13.93 13.48
N SER A 744 -34.81 14.22 14.18
CA SER A 744 -33.52 13.58 13.95
C SER A 744 -33.50 12.12 14.41
N THR A 745 -32.80 11.29 13.63
CA THR A 745 -32.55 9.89 13.98
C THR A 745 -31.32 9.70 14.86
N LEU A 746 -30.65 10.78 15.28
CA LEU A 746 -29.39 10.69 16.02
C LEU A 746 -29.58 10.00 17.39
N ASP A 747 -30.61 10.37 18.14
CA ASP A 747 -30.90 9.81 19.47
C ASP A 747 -31.19 8.31 19.42
N PRO A 748 -32.12 7.83 18.57
CA PRO A 748 -32.35 6.39 18.45
C PRO A 748 -31.14 5.64 17.90
N TYR A 749 -30.31 6.27 17.06
CA TYR A 749 -29.06 5.70 16.56
C TYR A 749 -28.02 5.52 17.70
N LEU A 750 -27.77 6.55 18.50
CA LEU A 750 -26.81 6.50 19.63
C LEU A 750 -27.23 5.48 20.69
N LEU A 751 -28.52 5.47 21.05
CA LEU A 751 -29.07 4.49 22.01
C LEU A 751 -29.08 3.06 21.45
N ALA A 752 -29.22 2.89 20.14
CA ALA A 752 -29.09 1.57 19.51
C ALA A 752 -27.63 1.07 19.55
N GLN A 753 -26.65 1.95 19.25
CA GLN A 753 -25.23 1.63 19.32
C GLN A 753 -24.79 1.24 20.74
N GLU A 754 -25.25 1.94 21.77
CA GLU A 754 -24.96 1.60 23.16
C GLU A 754 -25.57 0.25 23.56
N ARG A 755 -26.85 0.00 23.23
CA ARG A 755 -27.49 -1.29 23.48
C ARG A 755 -26.74 -2.43 22.79
N GLU A 756 -26.29 -2.21 21.56
CA GLU A 756 -25.49 -3.16 20.82
C GLU A 756 -24.10 -3.34 21.45
N ARG A 757 -23.47 -2.28 21.95
CA ARG A 757 -22.20 -2.33 22.70
C ARG A 757 -22.33 -3.09 24.02
N GLY A 758 -23.38 -2.83 24.80
CA GLY A 758 -23.69 -3.54 26.04
C GLY A 758 -24.05 -5.01 25.78
N MET A 759 -24.74 -5.30 24.68
CA MET A 759 -24.99 -6.67 24.22
C MET A 759 -23.70 -7.35 23.77
N ARG A 760 -22.81 -6.66 23.05
CA ARG A 760 -21.48 -7.15 22.60
C ARG A 760 -20.52 -7.37 23.76
N GLN A 761 -20.48 -6.49 24.76
CA GLN A 761 -19.71 -6.67 26.00
C GLN A 761 -20.29 -7.80 26.84
N GLY A 762 -21.62 -7.87 26.97
CA GLY A 762 -22.31 -9.00 27.58
C GLY A 762 -22.00 -10.33 26.89
N LEU A 763 -21.90 -10.35 25.55
CA LEU A 763 -21.53 -11.51 24.73
C LEU A 763 -20.02 -11.84 24.80
N ALA A 764 -19.16 -10.85 25.01
CA ALA A 764 -17.72 -11.04 25.22
C ALA A 764 -17.40 -11.57 26.62
N ASP A 765 -18.14 -11.10 27.64
CA ASP A 765 -18.05 -11.53 29.04
C ASP A 765 -18.76 -12.87 29.26
N SER A 766 -19.91 -13.09 28.60
CA SER A 766 -20.52 -14.40 28.46
C SER A 766 -19.87 -15.14 27.30
N ARG A 767 -18.62 -15.57 27.46
CA ARG A 767 -17.93 -16.46 26.52
C ARG A 767 -18.60 -17.84 26.46
N SER A 768 -19.79 -17.86 25.88
CA SER A 768 -20.33 -18.92 25.05
C SER A 768 -20.92 -18.17 23.87
N GLU A 769 -20.22 -18.20 22.73
CA GLU A 769 -20.67 -17.63 21.48
C GLU A 769 -22.18 -17.85 21.28
N PRO A 770 -22.93 -16.89 20.72
CA PRO A 770 -24.27 -17.19 20.25
C PRO A 770 -24.13 -18.32 19.23
N SER A 771 -24.55 -19.52 19.60
CA SER A 771 -24.19 -20.69 18.82
C SER A 771 -24.86 -20.60 17.46
N LEU A 772 -24.11 -20.96 16.42
CA LEU A 772 -24.65 -21.16 15.08
C LEU A 772 -25.63 -22.36 15.03
N ASP A 773 -26.03 -22.95 16.16
CA ASP A 773 -26.94 -24.11 16.24
C ASP A 773 -28.30 -23.88 15.58
N ALA A 774 -28.71 -22.63 15.36
CA ALA A 774 -29.91 -22.31 14.60
C ALA A 774 -29.72 -22.44 13.07
N PHE A 775 -28.49 -22.28 12.58
CA PHE A 775 -28.12 -22.41 11.16
C PHE A 775 -27.51 -23.78 10.83
N LEU A 776 -27.09 -24.55 11.84
CA LEU A 776 -26.52 -25.88 11.68
C LEU A 776 -27.64 -26.93 11.53
N PRO A 777 -27.66 -27.71 10.43
CA PRO A 777 -28.63 -28.79 10.27
C PRO A 777 -28.43 -29.86 11.35
N ARG A 778 -29.53 -30.39 11.91
CA ARG A 778 -29.52 -31.30 13.07
C ARG A 778 -29.95 -32.72 12.66
N ARG A 779 -29.48 -33.72 13.42
CA ARG A 779 -29.97 -35.11 13.29
C ARG A 779 -31.50 -35.14 13.43
N GLY A 780 -32.18 -35.50 12.35
CA GLY A 780 -33.65 -35.46 12.22
C GLY A 780 -34.15 -34.57 11.08
N ASP A 781 -33.30 -33.72 10.52
CA ASP A 781 -33.62 -32.89 9.35
C ASP A 781 -33.42 -33.66 8.03
N ASP A 782 -34.42 -33.59 7.14
CA ASP A 782 -34.32 -34.13 5.79
C ASP A 782 -33.48 -33.18 4.90
N LEU A 783 -32.21 -33.52 4.65
CA LEU A 783 -31.35 -32.77 3.73
C LEU A 783 -31.82 -32.88 2.27
N ARG A 784 -31.67 -31.78 1.51
CA ARG A 784 -31.88 -31.72 0.06
C ARG A 784 -30.55 -31.58 -0.67
N LEU A 785 -30.02 -32.68 -1.17
CA LEU A 785 -28.69 -32.76 -1.78
C LEU A 785 -28.80 -32.86 -3.31
N SER A 786 -27.85 -32.24 -4.03
CA SER A 786 -27.65 -32.39 -5.47
C SER A 786 -26.28 -33.00 -5.78
N ALA A 787 -26.03 -33.39 -7.04
CA ALA A 787 -24.70 -33.88 -7.45
C ALA A 787 -23.57 -32.90 -7.09
N THR A 788 -23.79 -31.60 -7.29
CA THR A 788 -22.83 -30.55 -6.92
C THR A 788 -22.65 -30.43 -5.41
N ASP A 789 -23.69 -30.70 -4.62
CA ASP A 789 -23.61 -30.68 -3.16
C ASP A 789 -22.76 -31.85 -2.64
N LEU A 790 -22.96 -33.04 -3.20
CA LEU A 790 -22.16 -34.24 -2.90
C LEU A 790 -20.69 -34.02 -3.28
N ASP A 791 -20.43 -33.56 -4.51
CA ASP A 791 -19.08 -33.29 -5.00
C ASP A 791 -18.36 -32.22 -4.16
N MET A 792 -19.06 -31.14 -3.81
CA MET A 792 -18.49 -30.06 -3.00
C MET A 792 -18.11 -30.54 -1.61
N TYR A 793 -18.95 -31.35 -0.96
CA TYR A 793 -18.64 -31.92 0.36
C TYR A 793 -17.49 -32.93 0.29
N LEU A 794 -17.50 -33.83 -0.70
CA LEU A 794 -16.43 -34.82 -0.89
C LEU A 794 -15.07 -34.16 -1.18
N THR A 795 -15.09 -33.09 -1.99
CA THR A 795 -13.92 -32.26 -2.30
C THR A 795 -13.40 -31.57 -1.04
N CYS A 796 -14.25 -30.83 -0.32
CA CYS A 796 -13.89 -30.19 0.94
C CYS A 796 -15.16 -29.88 1.76
N PRO A 797 -15.37 -30.55 2.91
CA PRO A 797 -16.52 -30.30 3.79
C PRO A 797 -16.63 -28.84 4.25
N LEU A 798 -15.50 -28.18 4.51
CA LEU A 798 -15.50 -26.77 4.90
C LEU A 798 -15.97 -25.84 3.77
N LYS A 799 -15.62 -26.14 2.52
CA LYS A 799 -16.13 -25.42 1.35
C LYS A 799 -17.65 -25.56 1.23
N TYR A 800 -18.17 -26.76 1.48
CA TYR A 800 -19.61 -27.00 1.54
C TYR A 800 -20.28 -26.19 2.66
N LYS A 801 -19.68 -26.13 3.85
CA LYS A 801 -20.19 -25.32 4.97
C LYS A 801 -20.31 -23.85 4.58
N PHE A 802 -19.27 -23.24 4.01
CA PHE A 802 -19.31 -21.84 3.59
C PHE A 802 -20.38 -21.56 2.53
N ALA A 803 -20.48 -22.42 1.53
CA ALA A 803 -21.39 -22.20 0.41
C ALA A 803 -22.86 -22.53 0.73
N ARG A 804 -23.13 -23.62 1.48
CA ARG A 804 -24.49 -24.17 1.66
C ARG A 804 -25.07 -24.00 3.05
N VAL A 805 -24.24 -23.98 4.09
CA VAL A 805 -24.70 -23.79 5.46
C VAL A 805 -24.72 -22.30 5.79
N PHE A 806 -23.62 -21.58 5.51
CA PHE A 806 -23.53 -20.14 5.78
C PHE A 806 -24.05 -19.26 4.63
N GLY A 807 -24.18 -19.82 3.42
CA GLY A 807 -24.73 -19.10 2.28
C GLY A 807 -23.88 -17.90 1.84
N ILE A 808 -22.56 -17.97 2.01
CA ILE A 808 -21.65 -16.88 1.66
C ILE A 808 -21.68 -16.69 0.13
N PRO A 809 -22.09 -15.51 -0.38
CA PRO A 809 -22.20 -15.28 -1.81
C PRO A 809 -20.82 -15.10 -2.44
N THR A 810 -20.58 -15.71 -3.61
CA THR A 810 -19.38 -15.50 -4.42
C THR A 810 -19.76 -14.86 -5.76
N PRO A 811 -18.95 -13.90 -6.27
CA PRO A 811 -19.21 -13.31 -7.57
C PRO A 811 -19.00 -14.35 -8.67
N PRO A 812 -19.91 -14.45 -9.67
CA PRO A 812 -19.78 -15.45 -10.72
C PRO A 812 -18.57 -15.13 -11.61
N THR A 813 -17.67 -16.11 -11.77
CA THR A 813 -16.49 -15.97 -12.63
C THR A 813 -16.89 -15.82 -14.11
N VAL A 814 -15.98 -15.31 -14.93
CA VAL A 814 -16.17 -15.20 -16.40
C VAL A 814 -16.53 -16.56 -17.00
N ASN A 815 -15.88 -17.64 -16.55
CA ASN A 815 -16.16 -19.02 -17.00
C ASN A 815 -17.55 -19.51 -16.56
N MET A 816 -18.01 -19.18 -15.35
CA MET A 816 -19.37 -19.53 -14.89
C MET A 816 -20.43 -18.79 -15.71
N ARG A 817 -20.23 -17.49 -15.93
CA ARG A 817 -21.12 -16.67 -16.79
C ARG A 817 -21.16 -17.22 -18.22
N PHE A 818 -20.02 -17.69 -18.71
CA PHE A 818 -19.87 -18.27 -20.04
C PHE A 818 -20.66 -19.58 -20.15
N GLY A 819 -20.47 -20.48 -19.19
CA GLY A 819 -21.22 -21.74 -19.11
C GLY A 819 -22.74 -21.52 -19.10
N ILE A 820 -23.22 -20.58 -18.27
CA ILE A 820 -24.65 -20.22 -18.22
C ILE A 820 -25.17 -19.76 -19.59
N VAL A 821 -24.42 -18.93 -20.32
CA VAL A 821 -24.82 -18.49 -21.66
C VAL A 821 -24.94 -19.69 -22.61
N ILE A 822 -23.97 -20.59 -22.62
CA ILE A 822 -23.97 -21.76 -23.50
C ILE A 822 -25.14 -22.71 -23.20
N HIS A 823 -25.39 -23.07 -21.94
CA HIS A 823 -26.53 -23.93 -21.58
C HIS A 823 -27.87 -23.32 -22.04
N ASN A 824 -28.07 -22.01 -21.81
CA ASN A 824 -29.29 -21.32 -22.24
C ASN A 824 -29.47 -21.32 -23.77
N VAL A 825 -28.38 -21.26 -24.54
CA VAL A 825 -28.43 -21.32 -26.01
C VAL A 825 -28.85 -22.70 -26.47
N LEU A 826 -28.22 -23.75 -25.95
CA LEU A 826 -28.52 -25.13 -26.31
C LEU A 826 -29.94 -25.53 -25.88
N GLN A 827 -30.35 -25.17 -24.67
CA GLN A 827 -31.71 -25.38 -24.19
C GLN A 827 -32.73 -24.77 -25.15
N ARG A 828 -32.61 -23.47 -25.46
CA ARG A 828 -33.54 -22.78 -26.37
C ARG A 828 -33.53 -23.34 -27.78
N PHE A 829 -32.39 -23.84 -28.24
CA PHE A 829 -32.30 -24.45 -29.55
C PHE A 829 -33.13 -25.73 -29.62
N HIS A 830 -33.00 -26.63 -28.65
CA HIS A 830 -33.75 -27.89 -28.63
C HIS A 830 -35.21 -27.72 -28.18
N GLU A 831 -35.55 -26.68 -27.40
CA GLU A 831 -36.94 -26.33 -27.12
C GLU A 831 -37.72 -26.06 -28.42
N LEU A 832 -37.08 -25.41 -29.40
CA LEU A 832 -37.68 -25.18 -30.71
C LEU A 832 -37.90 -26.49 -31.49
N GLU A 833 -37.01 -27.48 -31.35
CA GLU A 833 -37.16 -28.80 -31.98
C GLU A 833 -38.33 -29.58 -31.38
N LEU A 834 -38.44 -29.57 -30.04
CA LEU A 834 -39.55 -30.21 -29.33
C LEU A 834 -40.90 -29.55 -29.65
N ASP A 835 -40.96 -28.22 -29.69
CA ASP A 835 -42.19 -27.48 -29.99
C ASP A 835 -42.69 -27.73 -31.42
N VAL A 836 -41.76 -27.88 -32.38
CA VAL A 836 -42.09 -28.01 -33.81
C VAL A 836 -42.17 -29.48 -34.25
N GLY A 837 -41.62 -30.42 -33.46
CA GLY A 837 -41.66 -31.86 -33.71
C GLY A 837 -40.83 -32.32 -34.91
N ARG A 838 -39.85 -31.52 -35.33
CA ARG A 838 -38.89 -31.81 -36.41
C ARG A 838 -37.61 -30.98 -36.21
N PRO A 839 -36.47 -31.39 -36.80
CA PRO A 839 -35.22 -30.63 -36.71
C PRO A 839 -35.40 -29.17 -37.13
N VAL A 840 -34.70 -28.26 -36.45
CA VAL A 840 -34.77 -26.82 -36.74
C VAL A 840 -34.20 -26.54 -38.14
N PRO A 841 -34.97 -25.90 -39.05
CA PRO A 841 -34.45 -25.49 -40.34
C PRO A 841 -33.32 -24.46 -40.16
N ASP A 842 -32.20 -24.65 -40.87
CA ASP A 842 -31.01 -23.79 -40.78
C ASP A 842 -30.46 -23.68 -39.33
N GLY A 843 -30.25 -24.85 -38.71
CA GLY A 843 -29.90 -24.97 -37.29
C GLY A 843 -28.61 -24.23 -36.89
N GLU A 844 -27.59 -24.21 -37.76
CA GLU A 844 -26.36 -23.45 -37.52
C GLU A 844 -26.66 -21.95 -37.36
N ALA A 845 -27.38 -21.36 -38.31
CA ALA A 845 -27.74 -19.94 -38.26
C ALA A 845 -28.59 -19.62 -37.02
N ARG A 846 -29.46 -20.56 -36.62
CA ARG A 846 -30.29 -20.39 -35.42
C ARG A 846 -29.48 -20.43 -34.13
N LEU A 847 -28.53 -21.35 -33.99
CA LEU A 847 -27.59 -21.42 -32.86
C LEU A 847 -26.77 -20.14 -32.75
N MET A 848 -26.26 -19.61 -33.87
CA MET A 848 -25.53 -18.34 -33.88
C MET A 848 -26.40 -17.17 -33.40
N SER A 849 -27.65 -17.08 -33.88
CA SER A 849 -28.59 -16.05 -33.44
C SER A 849 -28.86 -16.12 -31.94
N LEU A 850 -29.10 -17.32 -31.40
CA LEU A 850 -29.34 -17.53 -29.98
C LEU A 850 -28.09 -17.19 -29.15
N LEU A 851 -26.90 -17.55 -29.63
CA LEU A 851 -25.63 -17.21 -28.99
C LEU A 851 -25.43 -15.70 -28.92
N GLU A 852 -25.67 -14.97 -30.01
CA GLU A 852 -25.55 -13.50 -30.00
C GLU A 852 -26.54 -12.83 -29.04
N GLU A 853 -27.77 -13.33 -28.95
CA GLU A 853 -28.77 -12.85 -28.00
C GLU A 853 -28.36 -13.16 -26.54
N GLY A 854 -27.90 -14.38 -26.27
CA GLY A 854 -27.44 -14.82 -24.97
C GLY A 854 -26.20 -14.06 -24.50
N TRP A 855 -25.24 -13.85 -25.39
CA TRP A 855 -24.00 -13.12 -25.13
C TRP A 855 -24.25 -11.70 -24.62
N ARG A 856 -25.15 -10.97 -25.31
CA ARG A 856 -25.54 -9.61 -24.93
C ARG A 856 -26.25 -9.57 -23.57
N ARG A 857 -27.12 -10.54 -23.27
CA ARG A 857 -27.86 -10.60 -22.00
C ARG A 857 -26.99 -11.06 -20.81
N GLY A 858 -25.96 -11.87 -21.07
CA GLY A 858 -25.00 -12.34 -20.06
C GLY A 858 -24.04 -11.26 -19.54
N GLY A 859 -24.15 -10.01 -20.04
CA GLY A 859 -23.33 -8.88 -19.62
C GLY A 859 -21.88 -8.95 -20.09
N PHE A 860 -21.57 -9.80 -21.09
CA PHE A 860 -20.26 -9.83 -21.72
C PHE A 860 -20.08 -8.58 -22.58
N GLY A 861 -18.99 -7.85 -22.35
CA GLY A 861 -18.63 -6.67 -23.11
C GLY A 861 -17.72 -6.96 -24.31
N ASP A 862 -17.19 -5.89 -24.89
CA ASP A 862 -16.29 -5.98 -26.06
C ASP A 862 -14.80 -5.92 -25.68
N SER A 863 -14.40 -6.39 -24.49
CA SER A 863 -12.97 -6.50 -24.18
C SER A 863 -12.31 -7.56 -25.06
N HIS A 864 -11.00 -7.46 -25.28
CA HIS A 864 -10.26 -8.40 -26.12
C HIS A 864 -10.41 -9.87 -25.63
N ASP A 865 -10.42 -10.08 -24.32
CA ASP A 865 -10.61 -11.41 -23.74
C ASP A 865 -12.04 -11.92 -23.96
N GLU A 866 -13.06 -11.08 -23.76
CA GLU A 866 -14.47 -11.45 -24.02
C GLU A 866 -14.73 -11.74 -25.50
N LEU A 867 -14.08 -11.02 -26.43
CA LEU A 867 -14.18 -11.30 -27.86
C LEU A 867 -13.53 -12.65 -28.23
N GLN A 868 -12.43 -13.03 -27.59
CA GLN A 868 -11.85 -14.36 -27.76
C GLN A 868 -12.78 -15.47 -27.24
N PHE A 869 -13.47 -15.25 -26.12
CA PHE A 869 -14.48 -16.20 -25.63
C PHE A 869 -15.68 -16.29 -26.59
N LEU A 870 -16.11 -15.19 -27.20
CA LEU A 870 -17.19 -15.18 -28.19
C LEU A 870 -16.81 -15.98 -29.46
N ASP A 871 -15.59 -15.81 -29.96
CA ASP A 871 -15.12 -16.55 -31.13
C ASP A 871 -15.00 -18.05 -30.81
N ARG A 872 -14.50 -18.41 -29.62
CA ARG A 872 -14.53 -19.81 -29.13
C ARG A 872 -15.95 -20.36 -29.03
N ALA A 873 -16.91 -19.59 -28.52
CA ALA A 873 -18.31 -20.01 -28.45
C ALA A 873 -18.91 -20.22 -29.83
N ARG A 874 -18.59 -19.36 -30.81
CA ARG A 874 -19.05 -19.54 -32.20
C ARG A 874 -18.51 -20.83 -32.79
N ASP A 875 -17.23 -21.09 -32.66
CA ASP A 875 -16.63 -22.31 -33.17
C ASP A 875 -17.21 -23.56 -32.48
N ALA A 876 -17.45 -23.48 -31.17
CA ALA A 876 -18.14 -24.51 -30.40
C ALA A 876 -19.57 -24.76 -30.90
N MET A 877 -20.36 -23.72 -31.16
CA MET A 877 -21.72 -23.89 -31.71
C MET A 877 -21.73 -24.48 -33.13
N ARG A 878 -20.72 -24.19 -33.96
CA ARG A 878 -20.56 -24.84 -35.27
C ARG A 878 -20.21 -26.32 -35.13
N ALA A 879 -19.28 -26.64 -34.24
CA ALA A 879 -18.89 -28.02 -33.97
C ALA A 879 -20.07 -28.83 -33.40
N TYR A 880 -20.82 -28.21 -32.47
CA TYR A 880 -22.05 -28.75 -31.92
C TYR A 880 -23.07 -29.06 -33.00
N TRP A 881 -23.37 -28.10 -33.88
CA TRP A 881 -24.31 -28.31 -34.98
C TRP A 881 -23.92 -29.48 -35.89
N ARG A 882 -22.64 -29.60 -36.26
CA ARG A 882 -22.17 -30.72 -37.09
C ARG A 882 -22.37 -32.08 -36.40
N SER A 883 -22.16 -32.13 -35.09
CA SER A 883 -22.41 -33.33 -34.29
C SER A 883 -23.90 -33.65 -34.21
N GLU A 884 -24.75 -32.64 -34.08
CA GLU A 884 -26.20 -32.79 -33.98
C GLU A 884 -26.81 -33.21 -35.32
N GLU A 885 -26.38 -32.59 -36.42
CA GLU A 885 -26.82 -32.93 -37.79
C GLU A 885 -26.46 -34.38 -38.17
N ALA A 886 -25.38 -34.92 -37.60
CA ALA A 886 -24.96 -36.31 -37.80
C ALA A 886 -25.62 -37.30 -36.81
N SER A 887 -26.35 -36.82 -35.80
CA SER A 887 -26.99 -37.65 -34.78
C SER A 887 -28.31 -38.24 -35.30
N GLU A 888 -28.54 -39.52 -35.01
CA GLU A 888 -29.83 -40.18 -35.26
C GLU A 888 -30.74 -40.18 -34.01
N SER A 889 -30.25 -39.64 -32.88
CA SER A 889 -31.00 -39.54 -31.62
C SER A 889 -31.88 -38.29 -31.59
N GLU A 890 -33.07 -38.42 -31.00
CA GLU A 890 -34.03 -37.31 -30.89
C GLU A 890 -34.11 -36.79 -29.45
N PRO A 891 -34.06 -35.46 -29.21
CA PRO A 891 -34.32 -34.89 -27.88
C PRO A 891 -35.73 -35.29 -27.39
N ALA A 892 -35.80 -35.84 -26.18
CA ALA A 892 -37.05 -36.22 -25.52
C ALA A 892 -37.40 -35.28 -24.36
N PHE A 893 -36.41 -34.88 -23.55
CA PHE A 893 -36.60 -33.97 -22.42
C PHE A 893 -35.45 -32.96 -22.32
N LEU A 894 -35.75 -31.75 -21.87
CA LEU A 894 -34.77 -30.68 -21.64
C LEU A 894 -34.93 -30.10 -20.24
N GLU A 895 -33.81 -29.75 -19.60
CA GLU A 895 -33.72 -29.14 -18.26
C GLU A 895 -34.64 -29.83 -17.22
N ARG A 896 -34.85 -31.13 -17.38
CA ARG A 896 -35.89 -31.84 -16.63
C ARG A 896 -35.40 -32.07 -15.22
N GLN A 897 -36.21 -31.64 -14.26
CA GLN A 897 -35.91 -31.78 -12.84
C GLN A 897 -36.42 -33.13 -12.32
N PHE A 898 -35.66 -33.71 -11.40
CA PHE A 898 -36.10 -34.86 -10.62
C PHE A 898 -35.86 -34.59 -9.13
N GLU A 899 -36.70 -35.19 -8.30
CA GLU A 899 -36.51 -35.26 -6.86
C GLU A 899 -37.02 -36.63 -6.39
N PHE A 900 -36.20 -37.35 -5.62
CA PHE A 900 -36.60 -38.63 -5.03
C PHE A 900 -35.88 -38.84 -3.69
N LYS A 901 -36.40 -39.76 -2.87
CA LYS A 901 -35.87 -40.01 -1.52
C LYS A 901 -34.85 -41.15 -1.52
N VAL A 902 -33.72 -40.93 -0.85
CA VAL A 902 -32.67 -41.93 -0.59
C VAL A 902 -32.40 -41.95 0.90
N GLY A 903 -32.80 -43.03 1.57
CA GLY A 903 -32.80 -43.09 3.03
C GLY A 903 -33.64 -41.94 3.64
N PRO A 904 -33.08 -41.12 4.55
CA PRO A 904 -33.78 -39.95 5.08
C PRO A 904 -33.68 -38.70 4.18
N HIS A 905 -32.79 -38.67 3.17
CA HIS A 905 -32.48 -37.46 2.41
C HIS A 905 -33.21 -37.39 1.07
N PHE A 906 -33.46 -36.18 0.59
CA PHE A 906 -33.95 -35.93 -0.75
C PHE A 906 -32.80 -35.64 -1.69
N LEU A 907 -32.77 -36.36 -2.79
CA LEU A 907 -31.85 -36.16 -3.89
C LEU A 907 -32.55 -35.41 -5.00
N ARG A 908 -31.98 -34.29 -5.42
CA ARG A 908 -32.50 -33.46 -6.50
C ARG A 908 -31.44 -33.26 -7.58
N GLY A 909 -31.91 -33.11 -8.80
CA GLY A 909 -31.05 -32.80 -9.91
C GLY A 909 -31.83 -32.25 -11.07
N ARG A 910 -31.07 -31.80 -12.05
CA ARG A 910 -31.59 -31.33 -13.32
C ARG A 910 -30.68 -31.89 -14.39
N VAL A 911 -31.28 -32.58 -15.35
CA VAL A 911 -30.58 -33.11 -16.51
C VAL A 911 -30.77 -32.12 -17.65
N ASP A 912 -29.68 -31.67 -18.25
CA ASP A 912 -29.72 -30.67 -19.32
C ASP A 912 -30.53 -31.19 -20.52
N ARG A 913 -30.25 -32.43 -20.97
CA ARG A 913 -30.91 -33.05 -22.11
C ARG A 913 -31.02 -34.57 -21.95
N VAL A 914 -32.15 -35.13 -22.38
CA VAL A 914 -32.36 -36.58 -22.48
C VAL A 914 -32.77 -36.90 -23.91
N ASP A 915 -32.06 -37.80 -24.54
CA ASP A 915 -32.30 -38.22 -25.92
C ASP A 915 -32.91 -39.62 -25.97
N ARG A 916 -33.71 -39.86 -27.00
CA ARG A 916 -34.17 -41.17 -27.42
C ARG A 916 -33.35 -41.61 -28.64
N LYS A 917 -32.64 -42.74 -28.51
CA LYS A 917 -31.88 -43.37 -29.59
C LYS A 917 -32.80 -44.11 -30.58
N PRO A 918 -32.31 -44.45 -31.80
CA PRO A 918 -33.10 -45.18 -32.81
C PRO A 918 -33.62 -46.55 -32.37
N ASP A 919 -32.90 -47.22 -31.46
CA ASP A 919 -33.30 -48.50 -30.82
C ASP A 919 -34.41 -48.33 -29.77
N GLY A 920 -34.77 -47.08 -29.44
CA GLY A 920 -35.80 -46.72 -28.47
C GLY A 920 -35.27 -46.50 -27.05
N GLU A 921 -33.98 -46.69 -26.82
CA GLU A 921 -33.33 -46.48 -25.53
C GLU A 921 -33.13 -45.00 -25.23
N PHE A 922 -32.96 -44.67 -23.95
CA PHE A 922 -32.73 -43.30 -23.51
C PHE A 922 -31.26 -43.05 -23.15
N GLU A 923 -30.80 -41.83 -23.40
CA GLU A 923 -29.47 -41.35 -23.03
C GLU A 923 -29.60 -40.02 -22.27
N VAL A 924 -28.96 -39.92 -21.10
CA VAL A 924 -28.85 -38.65 -20.37
C VAL A 924 -27.59 -37.90 -20.80
N ILE A 925 -27.72 -36.62 -21.12
CA ILE A 925 -26.63 -35.76 -21.61
C ILE A 925 -26.49 -34.56 -20.69
N ASP A 926 -25.25 -34.30 -20.24
CA ASP A 926 -24.86 -33.13 -19.45
C ASP A 926 -23.83 -32.31 -20.23
N TYR A 927 -24.09 -31.02 -20.41
CA TYR A 927 -23.19 -30.13 -21.13
C TYR A 927 -22.07 -29.63 -20.21
N LYS A 928 -20.83 -29.70 -20.69
CA LYS A 928 -19.65 -29.17 -20.00
C LYS A 928 -18.96 -28.12 -20.85
N THR A 929 -18.66 -26.97 -20.23
CA THR A 929 -17.97 -25.83 -20.87
C THR A 929 -16.53 -25.62 -20.36
N GLY A 930 -16.05 -26.50 -19.47
CA GLY A 930 -14.69 -26.51 -18.94
C GLY A 930 -13.80 -27.58 -19.61
N GLN A 931 -12.56 -27.71 -19.13
CA GLN A 931 -11.62 -28.75 -19.59
C GLN A 931 -12.15 -30.15 -19.29
N ARG A 932 -11.78 -31.11 -20.16
CA ARG A 932 -12.09 -32.54 -19.97
C ARG A 932 -11.67 -33.03 -18.59
N ILE A 933 -12.63 -33.58 -17.84
CA ILE A 933 -12.36 -34.19 -16.54
C ILE A 933 -11.86 -35.62 -16.78
N ASP A 934 -10.66 -35.92 -16.31
CA ASP A 934 -10.14 -37.29 -16.28
C ASP A 934 -10.92 -38.07 -15.21
N SER A 935 -11.83 -38.95 -15.67
CA SER A 935 -12.77 -39.71 -14.85
C SER A 935 -12.10 -40.71 -13.88
N SER A 936 -10.77 -40.83 -13.93
CA SER A 936 -9.98 -41.71 -13.07
C SER A 936 -9.68 -41.17 -11.67
N ARG A 937 -9.85 -39.86 -11.39
CA ARG A 937 -9.37 -39.24 -10.14
C ARG A 937 -10.35 -39.18 -8.96
N HIS A 938 -11.64 -39.44 -9.16
CA HIS A 938 -12.65 -39.31 -8.09
C HIS A 938 -13.72 -40.42 -8.12
N GLY A 939 -13.36 -41.66 -7.76
CA GLY A 939 -14.34 -42.67 -7.32
C GLY A 939 -15.47 -43.09 -8.29
N GLY A 940 -15.40 -42.71 -9.57
CA GLY A 940 -16.48 -42.88 -10.55
C GLY A 940 -17.40 -41.65 -10.63
N ASP A 941 -17.93 -41.41 -11.83
CA ASP A 941 -18.76 -40.23 -12.13
C ASP A 941 -20.14 -40.29 -11.44
N ILE A 942 -20.19 -39.75 -10.23
CA ILE A 942 -21.40 -39.71 -9.40
C ILE A 942 -22.53 -38.91 -10.05
N GLN A 943 -22.22 -37.89 -10.87
CA GLN A 943 -23.22 -36.99 -11.44
C GLN A 943 -24.07 -37.70 -12.49
N LEU A 944 -23.47 -38.38 -13.47
CA LEU A 944 -24.24 -39.13 -14.46
C LEU A 944 -24.92 -40.37 -13.86
N ALA A 945 -24.30 -41.04 -12.89
CA ALA A 945 -24.94 -42.12 -12.13
C ALA A 945 -26.20 -41.62 -11.40
N LEU A 946 -26.13 -40.43 -10.79
CA LEU A 946 -27.27 -39.76 -10.17
C LEU A 946 -28.38 -39.46 -11.17
N TYR A 947 -28.03 -38.95 -12.35
CA TYR A 947 -29.00 -38.57 -13.37
C TYR A 947 -29.73 -39.78 -13.95
N ARG A 948 -29.02 -40.89 -14.20
CA ARG A 948 -29.64 -42.16 -14.60
C ARG A 948 -30.59 -42.68 -13.52
N LEU A 949 -30.16 -42.65 -12.26
CA LEU A 949 -31.00 -43.06 -11.13
C LEU A 949 -32.24 -42.16 -11.00
N GLY A 950 -32.08 -40.84 -11.08
CA GLY A 950 -33.17 -39.87 -11.03
C GLY A 950 -34.16 -40.05 -12.17
N ALA A 951 -33.69 -40.31 -13.38
CA ALA A 951 -34.54 -40.61 -14.52
C ALA A 951 -35.37 -41.89 -14.30
N ARG A 952 -34.77 -42.93 -13.71
CA ARG A 952 -35.47 -44.18 -13.37
C ARG A 952 -36.52 -44.00 -12.29
N GLU A 953 -36.14 -43.41 -11.16
CA GLU A 953 -37.01 -43.31 -9.99
C GLU A 953 -38.11 -42.23 -10.17
N ALA A 954 -37.80 -41.10 -10.83
CA ALA A 954 -38.73 -39.98 -10.94
C ALA A 954 -39.51 -39.94 -12.27
N TRP A 955 -38.93 -40.43 -13.37
CA TRP A 955 -39.55 -40.35 -14.70
C TRP A 955 -39.96 -41.70 -15.29
N GLY A 956 -39.56 -42.81 -14.65
CA GLY A 956 -39.90 -44.16 -15.11
C GLY A 956 -39.22 -44.55 -16.42
N ILE A 957 -38.12 -43.88 -16.77
CA ILE A 957 -37.29 -44.23 -17.94
C ILE A 957 -35.96 -44.80 -17.47
N GLU A 958 -35.42 -45.79 -18.16
CA GLU A 958 -34.16 -46.44 -17.81
C GLU A 958 -33.12 -46.12 -18.89
N PRO A 959 -32.26 -45.10 -18.68
CA PRO A 959 -31.25 -44.75 -19.66
C PRO A 959 -30.07 -45.74 -19.61
N GLU A 960 -29.77 -46.40 -20.72
CA GLU A 960 -28.62 -47.33 -20.82
C GLU A 960 -27.27 -46.58 -20.85
N ALA A 961 -27.29 -45.33 -21.33
CA ALA A 961 -26.11 -44.50 -21.48
C ALA A 961 -26.25 -43.16 -20.76
N GLY A 962 -25.12 -42.64 -20.27
CA GLY A 962 -25.00 -41.25 -19.86
C GLY A 962 -23.75 -40.65 -20.48
N SER A 963 -23.84 -39.43 -20.98
CA SER A 963 -22.76 -38.79 -21.73
C SER A 963 -22.49 -37.37 -21.25
N TYR A 964 -21.21 -37.00 -21.21
CA TYR A 964 -20.80 -35.60 -21.15
C TYR A 964 -20.60 -35.07 -22.56
N TYR A 965 -21.17 -33.90 -22.84
CA TYR A 965 -20.86 -33.19 -24.07
C TYR A 965 -19.97 -31.99 -23.75
N TYR A 966 -18.69 -32.07 -24.11
CA TYR A 966 -17.71 -31.01 -23.93
C TYR A 966 -17.86 -29.98 -25.05
N VAL A 967 -18.69 -28.98 -24.81
CA VAL A 967 -19.19 -28.05 -25.85
C VAL A 967 -18.06 -27.32 -26.56
N LEU A 968 -17.04 -26.88 -25.83
CA LEU A 968 -15.89 -26.17 -26.41
C LEU A 968 -14.99 -27.06 -27.28
N GLU A 969 -14.93 -28.35 -26.97
CA GLU A 969 -14.11 -29.34 -27.70
C GLU A 969 -14.92 -29.99 -28.84
N GLY A 970 -16.26 -29.87 -28.81
CA GLY A 970 -17.17 -30.51 -29.77
C GLY A 970 -17.19 -32.03 -29.63
N GLU A 971 -16.87 -32.57 -28.44
CA GLU A 971 -16.74 -34.00 -28.19
C GLU A 971 -17.81 -34.49 -27.22
N LYS A 972 -18.52 -35.55 -27.61
CA LYS A 972 -19.44 -36.30 -26.73
C LYS A 972 -18.72 -37.53 -26.20
N VAL A 973 -18.61 -37.64 -24.89
CA VAL A 973 -17.94 -38.74 -24.20
C VAL A 973 -18.97 -39.54 -23.42
N GLU A 974 -19.19 -40.78 -23.87
CA GLU A 974 -20.09 -41.73 -23.21
C GLU A 974 -19.43 -42.34 -21.98
N VAL A 975 -20.16 -42.33 -20.87
CA VAL A 975 -19.77 -42.92 -19.58
C VAL A 975 -20.61 -44.16 -19.36
N GLN A 976 -19.98 -45.33 -19.48
CA GLN A 976 -20.64 -46.61 -19.33
C GLN A 976 -21.36 -46.73 -17.98
N SER A 977 -22.59 -47.23 -18.01
CA SER A 977 -23.34 -47.58 -16.82
C SER A 977 -22.68 -48.74 -16.09
N SER A 978 -22.69 -48.72 -14.76
CA SER A 978 -22.21 -49.83 -13.95
C SER A 978 -23.38 -50.42 -13.14
N PRO A 979 -23.46 -51.75 -12.97
CA PRO A 979 -24.53 -52.39 -12.21
C PRO A 979 -24.68 -51.83 -10.78
N ASP A 980 -23.56 -51.39 -10.19
CA ASP A 980 -23.49 -50.86 -8.83
C ASP A 980 -23.79 -49.35 -8.72
N ASP A 981 -24.20 -48.67 -9.80
CA ASP A 981 -24.41 -47.21 -9.80
C ASP A 981 -25.40 -46.76 -8.72
N ARG A 982 -26.49 -47.51 -8.54
CA ARG A 982 -27.49 -47.26 -7.50
C ARG A 982 -26.87 -47.34 -6.11
N GLU A 983 -26.19 -48.45 -5.80
CA GLU A 983 -25.60 -48.68 -4.48
C GLU A 983 -24.53 -47.63 -4.16
N ARG A 984 -23.73 -47.23 -5.15
CA ARG A 984 -22.73 -46.17 -5.00
C ARG A 984 -23.36 -44.83 -4.68
N VAL A 985 -24.39 -44.42 -5.42
CA VAL A 985 -25.11 -43.17 -5.16
C VAL A 985 -25.74 -43.19 -3.77
N GLU A 986 -26.44 -44.27 -3.42
CA GLU A 986 -27.08 -44.41 -2.11
C GLU A 986 -26.05 -44.32 -0.97
N ARG A 987 -24.92 -45.02 -1.09
CA ARG A 987 -23.83 -44.98 -0.12
C ARG A 987 -23.25 -43.56 0.04
N THR A 988 -22.94 -42.88 -1.05
CA THR A 988 -22.35 -41.53 -1.02
C THR A 988 -23.31 -40.51 -0.40
N VAL A 989 -24.61 -40.62 -0.70
CA VAL A 989 -25.64 -39.72 -0.13
C VAL A 989 -25.76 -39.91 1.37
N LEU A 990 -25.77 -41.16 1.83
CA LEU A 990 -25.82 -41.46 3.27
C LEU A 990 -24.54 -41.00 3.96
N GLU A 991 -23.36 -41.22 3.37
CA GLU A 991 -22.08 -40.77 3.92
C GLU A 991 -22.01 -39.24 4.06
N VAL A 992 -22.30 -38.51 2.98
CA VAL A 992 -22.32 -37.03 3.00
C VAL A 992 -23.40 -36.52 3.94
N GLY A 993 -24.59 -37.14 3.92
CA GLY A 993 -25.70 -36.75 4.78
C GLY A 993 -25.39 -36.94 6.27
N GLU A 994 -24.80 -38.07 6.65
CA GLU A 994 -24.34 -38.31 8.02
C GLU A 994 -23.25 -37.34 8.44
N GLY A 995 -22.30 -37.04 7.55
CA GLY A 995 -21.23 -36.08 7.82
C GLY A 995 -21.77 -34.65 8.04
N VAL A 996 -22.64 -34.16 7.14
CA VAL A 996 -23.29 -32.85 7.27
C VAL A 996 -24.12 -32.76 8.55
N LEU A 997 -24.96 -33.77 8.84
CA LEU A 997 -25.78 -33.80 10.06
C LEU A 997 -24.96 -34.02 11.34
N GLY A 998 -23.78 -34.62 11.21
CA GLY A 998 -22.78 -34.79 12.27
C GLY A 998 -21.88 -33.57 12.48
N GLN A 999 -22.07 -32.52 11.68
CA GLN A 999 -21.23 -31.31 11.64
C GLN A 999 -19.75 -31.57 11.32
N ASP A 1000 -19.46 -32.63 10.58
CA ASP A 1000 -18.12 -32.95 10.10
C ASP A 1000 -17.75 -32.03 8.93
N PHE A 1001 -17.23 -30.85 9.25
CA PHE A 1001 -16.83 -29.85 8.26
C PHE A 1001 -15.33 -29.59 8.25
N GLU A 1002 -14.53 -30.57 8.66
CA GLU A 1002 -13.07 -30.46 8.64
C GLU A 1002 -12.57 -30.23 7.20
N PRO A 1003 -11.68 -29.24 6.97
CA PRO A 1003 -11.15 -28.96 5.65
C PRO A 1003 -10.29 -30.13 5.15
N ARG A 1004 -10.35 -30.39 3.85
CA ARG A 1004 -9.49 -31.35 3.15
C ARG A 1004 -8.53 -30.58 2.22
N PRO A 1005 -7.41 -30.04 2.75
CA PRO A 1005 -6.52 -29.19 1.96
C PRO A 1005 -5.90 -29.99 0.79
N SER A 1006 -5.94 -29.39 -0.39
CA SER A 1006 -5.36 -29.94 -1.62
C SER A 1006 -4.82 -28.79 -2.46
N PRO A 1007 -3.53 -28.77 -2.84
CA PRO A 1007 -2.96 -27.68 -3.63
C PRO A 1007 -3.73 -27.39 -4.93
N ALA A 1008 -4.30 -28.43 -5.55
CA ALA A 1008 -5.10 -28.30 -6.76
C ALA A 1008 -6.45 -27.61 -6.55
N VAL A 1009 -7.08 -27.81 -5.38
CA VAL A 1009 -8.42 -27.26 -5.06
C VAL A 1009 -8.29 -25.91 -4.32
N CYS A 1010 -7.38 -25.83 -3.35
CA CYS A 1010 -7.18 -24.65 -2.50
C CYS A 1010 -6.67 -23.43 -3.30
N GLY A 1011 -5.83 -23.65 -4.32
CA GLY A 1011 -5.26 -22.58 -5.13
C GLY A 1011 -6.30 -21.70 -5.84
N TRP A 1012 -7.46 -22.27 -6.15
CA TRP A 1012 -8.54 -21.64 -6.93
C TRP A 1012 -9.87 -21.59 -6.15
N CYS A 1013 -9.86 -21.82 -4.83
CA CYS A 1013 -11.06 -21.85 -4.01
C CYS A 1013 -11.58 -20.43 -3.73
N ASP A 1014 -12.86 -20.17 -4.00
CA ASP A 1014 -13.48 -18.85 -3.77
C ASP A 1014 -13.49 -18.43 -2.30
N PHE A 1015 -13.42 -19.40 -1.38
CA PHE A 1015 -13.38 -19.16 0.07
C PHE A 1015 -11.97 -19.19 0.66
N ARG A 1016 -10.93 -19.19 -0.18
CA ARG A 1016 -9.53 -19.28 0.27
C ARG A 1016 -9.18 -18.22 1.32
N LEU A 1017 -9.67 -16.99 1.12
CA LEU A 1017 -9.40 -15.85 2.02
C LEU A 1017 -9.99 -16.03 3.43
N VAL A 1018 -11.00 -16.88 3.59
CA VAL A 1018 -11.68 -17.13 4.87
C VAL A 1018 -11.51 -18.58 5.35
N CYS A 1019 -10.70 -19.37 4.65
CA CYS A 1019 -10.48 -20.77 4.93
C CYS A 1019 -9.29 -20.93 5.89
N PRO A 1020 -9.47 -21.43 7.12
CA PRO A 1020 -8.39 -21.62 8.09
C PRO A 1020 -7.31 -22.61 7.61
N ALA A 1021 -7.61 -23.48 6.65
CA ALA A 1021 -6.65 -24.44 6.08
C ALA A 1021 -5.98 -23.94 4.78
N ALA A 1022 -6.14 -22.67 4.40
CA ALA A 1022 -5.50 -22.09 3.22
C ALA A 1022 -4.10 -21.51 3.49
N GLU A 1023 -3.73 -21.37 4.76
CA GLU A 1023 -2.42 -20.88 5.23
C GLU A 1023 -1.43 -22.01 5.55
N ALA A 1024 -1.91 -23.24 5.68
CA ALA A 1024 -1.11 -24.47 5.83
C ALA A 1024 -0.79 -25.10 4.46
#